data_AF-A0A0G4P2V2-F1
#
_entry.id   AF-A0A0G4P2V2-F1
#
_cell.length_a   1.000
_cell.length_b   1.000
_cell.length_c   1.000
_cell.angle_alpha   90.00
_cell.angle_beta   90.00
_cell.angle_gamma   90.00
#
_symmetry.space_group_name_H-M   'P 1'
#
loop_
_entity.id
_entity.type
_entity.pdbx_description
1 polymer ?
#
loop_
_entity_poly.entity_id
_entity_poly.type
_entity_poly.pdbx_seq_one_letter_code
_entity_poly.pdbx_strand_id
1 'polypeptide(L)'
;MGNPNLDHGSKSAEATTEVVSNPPPYSSITEPIDEPPTYKQQNISHRLSHNGFPQSEETVAIDECITHLKFLSAVAKLRYFIERTDKLFGIHDSEARNFADPRKQSQAAALIQEKRWAVYVARAVDRFAVWWQTCLPSLNTSRISTLNSSSEAKIVWSANMMPPLDVLMVWHAFMLNPRAFFEDCLRQSKMSVWATGMPWDVINASINDETLVFYPGSEARINFETSTGHPWENIHESPAKNLLCFGCKQEILAPWTEGSLGCDTDVAYAHCTGYADKSLRISCSACKFSITHDSLRVQKFRSDVQKLLIDDVPMPGTLLTQNGTPADDENDDNVSFPNRLIKEGIRSEILQLTDLTENERTTIETIRDHLEGFLKSRSLKRRVNKTVLASGNSNMPERISLRNMLSRYWDNSSPFAIDLVGAVIRQGTFVDKMENIGWIRSPNVRSTISHFISKYGVFFQIMAKNKGHAVVPTLDVDLIWHTHQLSPVRYYTFSTAQIEGIFINHDDKIDEIKLNDAFAWTSRQYQKLTGGKIYSECTCRYCEAMRESNNQGLSRLISPSALNAKTNAALLHNSTDNTTDGDKSKGPHISSHNSVRILAQTDPKAIQTKTTQLESCWEKAQRRSHNRSGSRGGGITKEDPPRRAVYSPYARDPEIHREIYPCNPACVNISAGVAGNCISGTQGVDLAQGACVSGTMAPQTRSKGKSFCSGIAGCGMSL
;
A
#
# COMPACT_ATOMS: atom_id res chain seq x y z
N MET A 1 -41.96 -85.10 -11.82
CA MET A 1 -42.56 -85.81 -12.96
C MET A 1 -44.02 -85.40 -13.04
N GLY A 2 -44.42 -84.91 -14.21
CA GLY A 2 -45.77 -84.89 -14.78
C GLY A 2 -46.99 -84.62 -13.89
N ASN A 3 -47.70 -83.53 -14.15
CA ASN A 3 -48.98 -83.60 -14.87
C ASN A 3 -49.40 -82.22 -15.41
N PRO A 4 -50.23 -82.16 -16.46
CA PRO A 4 -50.01 -81.25 -17.58
C PRO A 4 -51.20 -80.32 -17.89
N ASN A 5 -50.87 -79.37 -18.78
CA ASN A 5 -51.64 -78.59 -19.74
C ASN A 5 -53.08 -79.02 -20.10
N LEU A 6 -53.85 -78.01 -20.51
CA LEU A 6 -54.43 -77.95 -21.87
C LEU A 6 -54.60 -76.49 -22.36
N ASP A 7 -53.88 -76.22 -23.45
CA ASP A 7 -53.98 -75.27 -24.58
C ASP A 7 -55.33 -74.56 -24.90
N HIS A 8 -55.44 -73.48 -25.69
CA HIS A 8 -54.66 -72.94 -26.84
C HIS A 8 -55.05 -71.47 -27.18
N GLY A 9 -54.16 -70.71 -27.85
CA GLY A 9 -54.52 -70.06 -29.12
C GLY A 9 -54.39 -68.54 -29.34
N SER A 10 -53.22 -68.10 -29.87
CA SER A 10 -52.96 -67.04 -30.91
C SER A 10 -53.50 -65.59 -30.76
N LYS A 11 -52.70 -64.50 -30.66
CA LYS A 11 -51.68 -63.83 -31.53
C LYS A 11 -52.21 -62.95 -32.69
N SER A 12 -51.86 -61.65 -32.69
CA SER A 12 -51.23 -60.85 -33.80
C SER A 12 -51.08 -59.35 -33.42
N ALA A 13 -50.38 -58.56 -34.24
CA ALA A 13 -49.47 -57.46 -33.88
C ALA A 13 -49.80 -56.05 -34.47
N GLU A 14 -49.03 -55.05 -34.01
CA GLU A 14 -48.43 -53.88 -34.74
C GLU A 14 -49.17 -52.55 -35.08
N ALA A 15 -48.39 -51.45 -34.91
CA ALA A 15 -48.36 -50.11 -35.55
C ALA A 15 -49.52 -49.11 -35.25
N THR A 16 -49.46 -47.76 -35.21
CA THR A 16 -48.46 -46.65 -35.34
C THR A 16 -49.20 -45.31 -35.04
N THR A 17 -48.45 -44.21 -34.83
CA THR A 17 -48.74 -42.77 -35.14
C THR A 17 -49.68 -41.85 -34.31
N GLU A 18 -49.06 -40.74 -33.85
CA GLU A 18 -49.48 -39.31 -33.80
C GLU A 18 -50.33 -38.65 -32.66
N VAL A 19 -49.65 -37.72 -31.93
CA VAL A 19 -49.93 -36.25 -31.74
C VAL A 19 -50.84 -35.69 -30.59
N VAL A 20 -50.15 -35.10 -29.58
CA VAL A 20 -50.20 -33.72 -28.99
C VAL A 20 -51.35 -33.21 -28.08
N SER A 21 -51.00 -32.83 -26.83
CA SER A 21 -50.84 -31.42 -26.34
C SER A 21 -50.12 -31.32 -24.96
N ASN A 22 -49.40 -30.20 -24.71
CA ASN A 22 -48.13 -30.03 -23.95
C ASN A 22 -48.22 -29.25 -22.57
N PRO A 23 -47.13 -29.04 -21.78
CA PRO A 23 -47.07 -29.07 -20.29
C PRO A 23 -46.54 -27.80 -19.55
N PRO A 24 -46.15 -27.90 -18.24
CA PRO A 24 -44.86 -27.35 -17.75
C PRO A 24 -44.00 -28.35 -16.89
N PRO A 25 -42.71 -28.06 -16.58
CA PRO A 25 -41.63 -29.07 -16.56
C PRO A 25 -40.96 -29.48 -15.21
N TYR A 26 -40.37 -30.70 -15.26
CA TYR A 26 -39.17 -31.37 -14.68
C TYR A 26 -38.14 -30.54 -13.84
N SER A 27 -37.33 -31.03 -12.87
CA SER A 27 -36.49 -32.25 -12.66
C SER A 27 -35.72 -32.08 -11.31
N SER A 28 -34.92 -32.97 -10.70
CA SER A 28 -34.73 -34.44 -10.62
C SER A 28 -33.49 -34.71 -9.72
N ILE A 29 -33.49 -35.87 -9.07
CA ILE A 29 -32.59 -36.40 -8.01
C ILE A 29 -31.20 -36.83 -8.52
N THR A 30 -30.17 -36.87 -7.66
CA THR A 30 -28.99 -37.77 -7.76
C THR A 30 -28.47 -38.23 -6.39
N GLU A 31 -27.94 -39.46 -6.35
CA GLU A 31 -27.57 -40.35 -5.22
C GLU A 31 -26.21 -40.04 -4.52
N PRO A 32 -25.89 -40.70 -3.38
CA PRO A 32 -24.76 -40.35 -2.50
C PRO A 32 -23.41 -40.94 -2.94
N ILE A 33 -22.33 -40.17 -2.74
CA ILE A 33 -20.93 -40.53 -3.06
C ILE A 33 -20.16 -40.76 -1.74
N ASP A 34 -19.40 -41.86 -1.69
CA ASP A 34 -18.60 -42.34 -0.56
C ASP A 34 -17.66 -41.29 0.09
N GLU A 35 -17.56 -41.35 1.42
CA GLU A 35 -16.65 -40.55 2.25
C GLU A 35 -15.16 -40.89 1.98
N PRO A 36 -14.29 -39.89 1.75
CA PRO A 36 -12.84 -40.09 1.80
C PRO A 36 -12.36 -40.18 3.27
N PRO A 37 -11.23 -40.86 3.55
CA PRO A 37 -10.82 -41.18 4.91
C PRO A 37 -10.48 -39.93 5.72
N THR A 38 -11.09 -39.85 6.91
CA THR A 38 -10.87 -38.83 7.92
C THR A 38 -9.40 -38.78 8.36
N TYR A 39 -8.62 -37.83 7.83
CA TYR A 39 -7.39 -37.40 8.49
C TYR A 39 -7.77 -36.37 9.56
N LYS A 40 -7.72 -36.79 10.82
CA LYS A 40 -7.81 -35.87 11.97
C LYS A 40 -6.59 -34.93 11.96
N GLN A 41 -6.74 -33.75 11.36
CA GLN A 41 -5.85 -32.63 11.66
C GLN A 41 -6.17 -32.14 13.08
N GLN A 42 -5.15 -32.14 13.94
CA GLN A 42 -5.27 -31.55 15.28
C GLN A 42 -5.37 -30.02 15.11
N ASN A 43 -6.60 -29.52 15.21
CA ASN A 43 -6.91 -28.09 15.24
C ASN A 43 -6.35 -27.47 16.52
N ILE A 44 -5.31 -26.66 16.39
CA ILE A 44 -4.83 -25.81 17.47
C ILE A 44 -5.70 -24.54 17.45
N SER A 45 -6.72 -24.49 18.30
CA SER A 45 -7.42 -23.24 18.63
C SER A 45 -6.41 -22.31 19.29
N HIS A 46 -5.95 -21.29 18.56
CA HIS A 46 -5.05 -20.27 19.08
C HIS A 46 -5.86 -19.25 19.88
N ARG A 47 -6.33 -19.65 21.08
CA ARG A 47 -6.77 -18.68 22.09
C ARG A 47 -5.56 -17.84 22.48
N LEU A 48 -5.72 -16.52 22.41
CA LEU A 48 -4.75 -15.54 22.91
C LEU A 48 -4.36 -15.96 24.33
N SER A 49 -3.07 -16.22 24.57
CA SER A 49 -2.61 -16.38 25.94
C SER A 49 -2.65 -15.01 26.58
N HIS A 50 -3.43 -14.82 27.65
CA HIS A 50 -3.49 -13.59 28.46
C HIS A 50 -2.17 -13.29 29.21
N ASN A 51 -1.02 -13.78 28.72
CA ASN A 51 0.28 -13.48 29.28
C ASN A 51 0.79 -12.16 28.69
N GLY A 52 0.44 -11.07 29.37
CA GLY A 52 1.16 -9.80 29.38
C GLY A 52 1.21 -9.04 28.05
N PHE A 53 0.57 -7.88 28.00
CA PHE A 53 0.89 -6.88 26.99
C PHE A 53 2.42 -6.62 26.99
N PRO A 54 3.06 -6.51 25.81
CA PRO A 54 4.48 -6.21 25.73
C PRO A 54 4.83 -4.96 26.52
N GLN A 55 5.94 -5.00 27.26
CA GLN A 55 6.45 -3.81 27.93
C GLN A 55 6.84 -2.74 26.89
N SER A 56 6.96 -1.47 27.28
CA SER A 56 7.26 -0.36 26.37
C SER A 56 8.58 -0.48 25.60
N GLU A 57 9.46 -1.41 26.01
CA GLU A 57 10.74 -1.71 25.37
C GLU A 57 10.67 -2.86 24.35
N GLU A 58 9.58 -3.63 24.33
CA GLU A 58 9.37 -4.73 23.38
C GLU A 58 8.66 -4.27 22.10
N THR A 59 8.98 -4.89 20.96
CA THR A 59 8.47 -4.45 19.65
C THR A 59 7.03 -4.87 19.40
N VAL A 60 6.76 -6.18 19.36
CA VAL A 60 5.43 -6.77 19.10
C VAL A 60 5.26 -8.11 19.82
N ALA A 61 4.02 -8.48 20.13
CA ALA A 61 3.70 -9.82 20.61
C ALA A 61 3.52 -10.81 19.44
N ILE A 62 3.83 -12.09 19.69
CA ILE A 62 3.61 -13.18 18.71
C ILE A 62 2.13 -13.27 18.32
N ASP A 63 1.23 -13.13 19.29
CA ASP A 63 -0.21 -13.26 19.09
C ASP A 63 -0.80 -12.12 18.24
N GLU A 64 -0.26 -10.90 18.36
CA GLU A 64 -0.62 -9.78 17.48
C GLU A 64 -0.25 -10.08 16.03
N CYS A 65 0.94 -10.63 15.77
CA CYS A 65 1.39 -10.99 14.43
C CYS A 65 0.55 -12.12 13.80
N ILE A 66 0.17 -13.13 14.60
CA ILE A 66 -0.69 -14.23 14.14
C ILE A 66 -2.09 -13.69 13.79
N THR A 67 -2.65 -12.84 14.67
CA THR A 67 -3.94 -12.19 14.42
C THR A 67 -3.89 -11.31 13.18
N HIS A 68 -2.79 -10.57 12.99
CA HIS A 68 -2.59 -9.75 11.80
C HIS A 68 -2.56 -10.62 10.53
N LEU A 69 -1.84 -11.75 10.52
CA LEU A 69 -1.90 -12.69 9.39
C LEU A 69 -3.32 -13.21 9.11
N LYS A 70 -4.07 -13.55 10.15
CA LYS A 70 -5.48 -13.98 10.04
C LYS A 70 -6.36 -12.89 9.41
N PHE A 71 -6.16 -11.63 9.82
CA PHE A 71 -6.83 -10.47 9.23
C PHE A 71 -6.48 -10.30 7.74
N LEU A 72 -5.19 -10.42 7.38
CA LEU A 72 -4.77 -10.33 5.97
C LEU A 72 -5.41 -11.44 5.12
N SER A 73 -5.52 -12.66 5.63
CA SER A 73 -6.23 -13.74 4.93
C SER A 73 -7.72 -13.46 4.75
N ALA A 74 -8.38 -12.82 5.72
CA ALA A 74 -9.78 -12.39 5.56
C ALA A 74 -9.93 -11.32 4.47
N VAL A 75 -9.00 -10.34 4.40
CA VAL A 75 -8.95 -9.33 3.34
C VAL A 75 -8.68 -9.95 1.98
N ALA A 76 -7.77 -10.94 1.88
CA ALA A 76 -7.49 -11.67 0.65
C ALA A 76 -8.75 -12.37 0.10
N LYS A 77 -9.52 -13.03 0.99
CA LYS A 77 -10.80 -13.66 0.62
C LYS A 77 -11.84 -12.64 0.15
N LEU A 78 -11.93 -11.50 0.81
CA LEU A 78 -12.81 -10.41 0.39
C LEU A 78 -12.48 -9.95 -1.03
N ARG A 79 -11.20 -9.66 -1.30
CA ARG A 79 -10.73 -9.28 -2.64
C ARG A 79 -11.08 -10.34 -3.69
N TYR A 80 -10.75 -11.60 -3.40
CA TYR A 80 -11.06 -12.73 -4.29
C TYR A 80 -12.56 -12.81 -4.64
N PHE A 81 -13.44 -12.59 -3.66
CA PHE A 81 -14.88 -12.60 -3.85
C PHE A 81 -15.34 -11.45 -4.76
N ILE A 82 -14.89 -10.23 -4.50
CA ILE A 82 -15.26 -9.05 -5.30
C ILE A 82 -14.74 -9.17 -6.73
N GLU A 83 -13.51 -9.61 -6.92
CA GLU A 83 -12.88 -9.84 -8.23
C GLU A 83 -13.57 -10.96 -9.02
N ARG A 84 -14.32 -11.87 -8.40
CA ARG A 84 -14.98 -12.99 -9.11
C ARG A 84 -16.50 -12.91 -9.21
N THR A 85 -17.11 -11.90 -8.62
CA THR A 85 -18.56 -11.69 -8.72
C THR A 85 -18.91 -10.86 -9.97
N ASP A 86 -19.32 -11.53 -11.04
CA ASP A 86 -19.78 -10.90 -12.29
C ASP A 86 -20.91 -9.89 -12.03
N LYS A 87 -20.98 -8.85 -12.88
CA LYS A 87 -22.00 -7.78 -12.88
C LYS A 87 -21.96 -6.80 -11.70
N LEU A 88 -21.07 -6.96 -10.72
CA LEU A 88 -20.92 -5.97 -9.66
C LEU A 88 -20.58 -4.60 -10.26
N PHE A 89 -21.30 -3.58 -9.80
CA PHE A 89 -21.17 -2.18 -10.24
C PHE A 89 -21.44 -1.95 -11.73
N GLY A 90 -22.17 -2.87 -12.39
CA GLY A 90 -22.44 -2.79 -13.82
C GLY A 90 -21.24 -3.17 -14.69
N ILE A 91 -20.22 -3.83 -14.12
CA ILE A 91 -19.04 -4.28 -14.84
C ILE A 91 -19.20 -5.77 -15.18
N HIS A 92 -19.10 -6.12 -16.45
CA HIS A 92 -19.49 -7.44 -16.95
C HIS A 92 -18.31 -8.25 -17.49
N ASP A 93 -18.18 -9.51 -17.06
CA ASP A 93 -17.15 -10.43 -17.57
C ASP A 93 -17.32 -10.71 -19.08
N SER A 94 -18.53 -10.53 -19.61
CA SER A 94 -18.81 -10.63 -21.04
C SER A 94 -18.04 -9.62 -21.89
N GLU A 95 -17.61 -8.47 -21.34
CA GLU A 95 -16.82 -7.47 -22.07
C GLU A 95 -15.48 -8.01 -22.55
N ALA A 96 -14.90 -8.99 -21.85
CA ALA A 96 -13.66 -9.64 -22.30
C ALA A 96 -13.85 -10.39 -23.62
N ARG A 97 -15.07 -10.87 -23.93
CA ARG A 97 -15.38 -11.59 -25.17
C ARG A 97 -15.37 -10.69 -26.41
N ASN A 98 -15.31 -9.38 -26.24
CA ASN A 98 -15.18 -8.43 -27.33
C ASN A 98 -13.79 -8.49 -27.99
N PHE A 99 -12.81 -9.12 -27.34
CA PHE A 99 -11.45 -9.28 -27.86
C PHE A 99 -11.30 -10.64 -28.53
N ALA A 100 -11.02 -10.65 -29.84
CA ALA A 100 -10.82 -11.87 -30.60
C ALA A 100 -9.51 -12.61 -30.29
N ASP A 101 -8.45 -11.88 -29.88
CA ASP A 101 -7.16 -12.47 -29.48
C ASP A 101 -7.26 -13.06 -28.06
N PRO A 102 -7.03 -14.38 -27.86
CA PRO A 102 -7.08 -15.01 -26.54
C PRO A 102 -6.17 -14.37 -25.49
N ARG A 103 -5.04 -13.78 -25.91
CA ARG A 103 -4.13 -13.06 -24.98
C ARG A 103 -4.76 -11.76 -24.50
N LYS A 104 -5.30 -10.96 -25.42
CA LYS A 104 -6.03 -9.73 -25.08
C LYS A 104 -7.31 -10.03 -24.31
N GLN A 105 -8.00 -11.12 -24.60
CA GLN A 105 -9.15 -11.57 -23.83
C GLN A 105 -8.78 -11.90 -22.37
N SER A 106 -7.65 -12.60 -22.16
CA SER A 106 -7.16 -12.89 -20.81
C SER A 106 -6.74 -11.61 -20.06
N GLN A 107 -6.11 -10.66 -20.76
CA GLN A 107 -5.76 -9.35 -20.21
C GLN A 107 -7.01 -8.54 -19.85
N ALA A 108 -8.00 -8.50 -20.75
CA ALA A 108 -9.30 -7.87 -20.52
C ALA A 108 -10.02 -8.46 -19.30
N ALA A 109 -10.00 -9.78 -19.13
CA ALA A 109 -10.57 -10.43 -17.96
C ALA A 109 -9.88 -9.96 -16.67
N ALA A 110 -8.55 -9.87 -16.63
CA ALA A 110 -7.84 -9.34 -15.46
C ALA A 110 -8.21 -7.87 -15.18
N LEU A 111 -8.30 -7.03 -16.22
CA LEU A 111 -8.68 -5.62 -16.10
C LEU A 111 -10.11 -5.43 -15.58
N ILE A 112 -11.04 -6.30 -15.96
CA ILE A 112 -12.42 -6.31 -15.44
C ILE A 112 -12.44 -6.62 -13.95
N GLN A 113 -11.68 -7.62 -13.51
CA GLN A 113 -11.57 -7.99 -12.09
C GLN A 113 -10.96 -6.84 -11.28
N GLU A 114 -9.87 -6.26 -11.78
CA GLU A 114 -9.23 -5.10 -11.17
C GLU A 114 -10.17 -3.90 -11.10
N LYS A 115 -10.94 -3.62 -12.17
CA LYS A 115 -11.91 -2.52 -12.19
C LYS A 115 -12.98 -2.68 -11.10
N ARG A 116 -13.50 -3.90 -10.91
CA ARG A 116 -14.45 -4.20 -9.82
C ARG A 116 -13.83 -3.95 -8.44
N TRP A 117 -12.58 -4.40 -8.24
CA TRP A 117 -11.85 -4.13 -7.00
C TRP A 117 -11.62 -2.63 -6.76
N ALA A 118 -11.22 -1.89 -7.79
CA ALA A 118 -10.98 -0.44 -7.71
C ALA A 118 -12.23 0.34 -7.27
N VAL A 119 -13.40 0.02 -7.85
CA VAL A 119 -14.67 0.63 -7.47
C VAL A 119 -15.06 0.25 -6.04
N TYR A 120 -14.87 -1.01 -5.65
CA TYR A 120 -15.13 -1.48 -4.28
C TYR A 120 -14.29 -0.72 -3.24
N VAL A 121 -12.99 -0.55 -3.50
CA VAL A 121 -12.07 0.17 -2.61
C VAL A 121 -12.42 1.66 -2.54
N ALA A 122 -12.79 2.29 -3.66
CA ALA A 122 -13.24 3.69 -3.65
C ALA A 122 -14.47 3.90 -2.75
N ARG A 123 -15.41 2.95 -2.77
CA ARG A 123 -16.58 2.93 -1.87
C ARG A 123 -16.18 2.68 -0.42
N ALA A 124 -15.26 1.74 -0.17
CA ALA A 124 -14.77 1.44 1.17
C ALA A 124 -14.10 2.67 1.82
N VAL A 125 -13.31 3.43 1.05
CA VAL A 125 -12.68 4.68 1.52
C VAL A 125 -13.72 5.74 1.86
N ASP A 126 -14.80 5.82 1.10
CA ASP A 126 -15.90 6.75 1.40
C ASP A 126 -16.63 6.39 2.69
N ARG A 127 -16.96 5.11 2.85
CA ARG A 127 -17.56 4.56 4.08
C ARG A 127 -16.65 4.76 5.28
N PHE A 128 -15.34 4.56 5.11
CA PHE A 128 -14.34 4.85 6.13
C PHE A 128 -14.30 6.33 6.51
N ALA A 129 -14.40 7.25 5.53
CA ALA A 129 -14.43 8.68 5.80
C ALA A 129 -15.65 9.08 6.67
N VAL A 130 -16.82 8.51 6.39
CA VAL A 130 -18.02 8.74 7.20
C VAL A 130 -17.87 8.13 8.59
N TRP A 131 -17.48 6.85 8.69
CA TRP A 131 -17.25 6.17 9.97
C TRP A 131 -16.21 6.89 10.85
N TRP A 132 -15.13 7.38 10.25
CA TRP A 132 -14.08 8.15 10.93
C TRP A 132 -14.65 9.42 11.59
N GLN A 133 -15.59 10.10 10.93
CA GLN A 133 -16.20 11.32 11.46
C GLN A 133 -17.30 11.02 12.49
N THR A 134 -18.17 10.04 12.23
CA THR A 134 -19.40 9.84 13.01
C THR A 134 -19.26 8.85 14.15
N CYS A 135 -18.42 7.82 14.01
CA CYS A 135 -18.34 6.72 14.99
C CYS A 135 -17.13 6.80 15.92
N LEU A 136 -16.03 7.46 15.50
CA LEU A 136 -14.83 7.55 16.32
C LEU A 136 -14.92 8.70 17.33
N PRO A 137 -14.55 8.49 18.60
CA PRO A 137 -14.55 9.55 19.60
C PRO A 137 -13.51 10.62 19.27
N SER A 138 -13.84 11.88 19.55
CA SER A 138 -12.90 13.00 19.45
C SER A 138 -12.42 13.42 20.84
N LEU A 139 -11.11 13.60 21.01
CA LEU A 139 -10.47 14.16 22.21
C LEU A 139 -9.82 15.49 21.85
N ASN A 140 -10.16 16.54 22.59
CA ASN A 140 -9.60 17.89 22.40
C ASN A 140 -8.15 18.06 22.90
N THR A 141 -7.43 16.97 23.24
CA THR A 141 -6.03 17.09 23.67
C THR A 141 -5.08 17.05 22.47
N SER A 142 -4.23 18.07 22.37
CA SER A 142 -3.23 18.24 21.31
C SER A 142 -1.82 17.79 21.70
N ARG A 143 -1.58 17.43 22.97
CA ARG A 143 -0.22 17.19 23.50
C ARG A 143 0.07 15.71 23.74
N ILE A 144 1.08 15.17 23.03
CA ILE A 144 1.55 13.77 23.22
C ILE A 144 1.88 13.46 24.69
N SER A 145 2.50 14.40 25.41
CA SER A 145 2.89 14.22 26.81
C SER A 145 1.70 13.91 27.74
N THR A 146 0.51 14.40 27.40
CA THR A 146 -0.73 14.12 28.15
C THR A 146 -1.34 12.75 27.79
N LEU A 147 -1.04 12.22 26.60
CA LEU A 147 -1.55 10.91 26.16
C LEU A 147 -0.88 9.74 26.88
N ASN A 148 0.38 9.89 27.28
CA ASN A 148 1.12 8.85 28.00
C ASN A 148 0.71 8.75 29.48
N SER A 149 0.05 9.78 30.03
CA SER A 149 -0.27 9.87 31.46
C SER A 149 -1.76 9.73 31.78
N SER A 150 -2.66 9.91 30.82
CA SER A 150 -4.11 9.82 31.09
C SER A 150 -4.68 8.44 30.68
N SER A 151 -5.27 7.73 31.65
CA SER A 151 -6.09 6.54 31.43
C SER A 151 -7.32 6.83 30.56
N GLU A 152 -7.76 8.08 30.53
CA GLU A 152 -8.96 8.57 29.83
C GLU A 152 -8.73 8.75 28.31
N ALA A 153 -7.48 8.62 27.84
CA ALA A 153 -7.15 8.77 26.42
C ALA A 153 -7.36 7.50 25.58
N LYS A 154 -7.62 6.33 26.18
CA LYS A 154 -7.72 5.06 25.44
C LYS A 154 -9.18 4.65 25.22
N ILE A 155 -9.45 4.14 24.02
CA ILE A 155 -10.75 3.57 23.64
C ILE A 155 -10.81 2.13 24.17
N VAL A 156 -11.86 1.80 24.90
CA VAL A 156 -12.17 0.41 25.23
C VAL A 156 -13.02 -0.15 24.11
N TRP A 157 -12.38 -0.88 23.19
CA TRP A 157 -13.06 -1.46 22.05
C TRP A 157 -13.91 -2.68 22.46
N SER A 158 -15.14 -2.71 21.96
CA SER A 158 -16.05 -3.87 22.03
C SER A 158 -16.50 -4.28 20.63
N ALA A 159 -17.00 -5.51 20.51
CA ALA A 159 -17.40 -6.07 19.21
C ALA A 159 -18.47 -5.21 18.51
N ASN A 160 -19.43 -4.64 19.27
CA ASN A 160 -20.48 -3.77 18.75
C ASN A 160 -19.99 -2.39 18.23
N MET A 161 -18.71 -2.04 18.42
CA MET A 161 -18.09 -0.83 17.86
C MET A 161 -17.33 -1.12 16.55
N MET A 162 -17.18 -2.39 16.19
CA MET A 162 -16.38 -2.78 15.03
C MET A 162 -17.08 -2.41 13.72
N PRO A 163 -16.40 -1.72 12.80
CA PRO A 163 -16.94 -1.49 11.47
C PRO A 163 -16.82 -2.75 10.59
N PRO A 164 -17.46 -2.77 9.41
CA PRO A 164 -17.29 -3.82 8.41
C PRO A 164 -15.84 -4.04 7.99
N LEU A 165 -15.55 -5.22 7.41
CA LEU A 165 -14.20 -5.64 7.05
C LEU A 165 -13.50 -4.70 6.04
N ASP A 166 -14.24 -4.10 5.11
CA ASP A 166 -13.66 -3.17 4.13
C ASP A 166 -13.26 -1.83 4.75
N VAL A 167 -14.02 -1.34 5.74
CA VAL A 167 -13.66 -0.16 6.54
C VAL A 167 -12.44 -0.47 7.43
N LEU A 168 -12.37 -1.66 8.03
CA LEU A 168 -11.18 -2.12 8.76
C LEU A 168 -9.94 -2.22 7.86
N MET A 169 -10.11 -2.68 6.62
CA MET A 169 -9.03 -2.75 5.62
C MET A 169 -8.49 -1.34 5.30
N VAL A 170 -9.36 -0.36 5.10
CA VAL A 170 -8.93 1.03 4.89
C VAL A 170 -8.22 1.59 6.12
N TRP A 171 -8.75 1.33 7.33
CA TRP A 171 -8.13 1.76 8.58
C TRP A 171 -6.72 1.16 8.75
N HIS A 172 -6.58 -0.15 8.48
CA HIS A 172 -5.30 -0.86 8.48
C HIS A 172 -4.29 -0.19 7.54
N ALA A 173 -4.64 0.01 6.27
CA ALA A 173 -3.75 0.64 5.29
C ALA A 173 -3.36 2.08 5.68
N PHE A 174 -4.26 2.82 6.34
CA PHE A 174 -3.98 4.15 6.84
C PHE A 174 -2.96 4.15 7.98
N MET A 175 -3.10 3.24 8.96
CA MET A 175 -2.17 3.12 10.09
C MET A 175 -0.75 2.71 9.65
N LEU A 176 -0.62 2.02 8.51
CA LEU A 176 0.68 1.70 7.90
C LEU A 176 1.41 2.91 7.29
N ASN A 177 0.82 4.10 7.40
CA ASN A 177 1.45 5.38 7.09
C ASN A 177 1.62 6.20 8.38
N PRO A 178 2.54 5.82 9.27
CA PRO A 178 2.50 6.19 10.69
C PRO A 178 2.59 7.70 10.94
N ARG A 179 3.36 8.45 10.15
CA ARG A 179 3.42 9.92 10.28
C ARG A 179 2.15 10.61 9.78
N ALA A 180 1.59 10.15 8.66
CA ALA A 180 0.35 10.73 8.10
C ALA A 180 -0.85 10.44 9.01
N PHE A 181 -0.96 9.20 9.49
CA PHE A 181 -1.98 8.79 10.45
C PHE A 181 -1.89 9.60 11.75
N PHE A 182 -0.68 9.76 12.29
CA PHE A 182 -0.45 10.56 13.49
C PHE A 182 -0.87 12.03 13.31
N GLU A 183 -0.47 12.65 12.20
CA GLU A 183 -0.81 14.05 11.92
C GLU A 183 -2.32 14.26 11.75
N ASP A 184 -3.01 13.37 11.04
CA ASP A 184 -4.47 13.43 10.90
C ASP A 184 -5.18 13.20 12.24
N CYS A 185 -4.67 12.32 13.09
CA CYS A 185 -5.22 12.14 14.45
C CYS A 185 -5.07 13.41 15.29
N LEU A 186 -3.92 14.10 15.21
CA LEU A 186 -3.73 15.38 15.87
C LEU A 186 -4.69 16.44 15.32
N ARG A 187 -4.68 16.64 14.01
CA ARG A 187 -5.44 17.70 13.33
C ARG A 187 -6.95 17.53 13.48
N GLN A 188 -7.43 16.28 13.51
CA GLN A 188 -8.86 15.95 13.57
C GLN A 188 -9.32 15.54 14.97
N SER A 189 -8.50 15.77 16.00
CA SER A 189 -8.84 15.44 17.40
C SER A 189 -9.15 13.95 17.62
N LYS A 190 -8.52 13.04 16.88
CA LYS A 190 -8.68 11.57 17.00
C LYS A 190 -7.52 10.90 17.72
N MET A 191 -6.87 11.61 18.64
CA MET A 191 -5.71 11.08 19.38
C MET A 191 -6.03 9.86 20.25
N SER A 192 -7.28 9.64 20.63
CA SER A 192 -7.72 8.41 21.31
C SER A 192 -7.51 7.17 20.44
N VAL A 193 -7.81 7.28 19.16
CA VAL A 193 -7.65 6.21 18.16
C VAL A 193 -6.17 5.88 18.00
N TRP A 194 -5.35 6.93 17.87
CA TRP A 194 -3.89 6.78 17.81
C TRP A 194 -3.31 6.16 19.09
N ALA A 195 -3.80 6.60 20.26
CA ALA A 195 -3.34 6.14 21.57
C ALA A 195 -3.65 4.66 21.83
N THR A 196 -4.74 4.16 21.25
CA THR A 196 -5.25 2.81 21.49
C THR A 196 -4.64 1.80 20.52
N GLY A 197 -4.48 2.16 19.25
CA GLY A 197 -4.04 1.24 18.21
C GLY A 197 -5.13 0.26 17.75
N MET A 198 -4.72 -0.71 16.94
CA MET A 198 -5.61 -1.68 16.31
C MET A 198 -6.16 -2.66 17.36
N PRO A 199 -7.49 -2.87 17.47
CA PRO A 199 -8.08 -3.73 18.50
C PRO A 199 -7.98 -5.22 18.15
N TRP A 200 -6.76 -5.77 18.19
CA TRP A 200 -6.51 -7.15 17.76
C TRP A 200 -7.32 -8.20 18.51
N ASP A 201 -7.54 -8.03 19.82
CA ASP A 201 -8.31 -8.99 20.60
C ASP A 201 -9.76 -9.10 20.10
N VAL A 202 -10.39 -7.96 19.80
CA VAL A 202 -11.76 -7.88 19.30
C VAL A 202 -11.83 -8.36 17.84
N ILE A 203 -10.86 -7.97 17.01
CA ILE A 203 -10.77 -8.42 15.62
C ILE A 203 -10.59 -9.93 15.56
N ASN A 204 -9.69 -10.51 16.36
CA ASN A 204 -9.46 -11.94 16.38
C ASN A 204 -10.72 -12.71 16.78
N ALA A 205 -11.41 -12.25 17.82
CA ALA A 205 -12.67 -12.83 18.28
C ALA A 205 -13.80 -12.72 17.25
N SER A 206 -13.71 -11.74 16.34
CA SER A 206 -14.70 -11.48 15.29
C SER A 206 -14.40 -12.21 13.98
N ILE A 207 -13.24 -12.89 13.83
CA ILE A 207 -12.92 -13.68 12.63
C ILE A 207 -13.06 -15.16 12.97
N ASN A 208 -13.88 -15.89 12.21
CA ASN A 208 -13.99 -17.33 12.36
C ASN A 208 -12.67 -18.03 11.96
N ASP A 209 -12.15 -18.93 12.80
CA ASP A 209 -10.86 -19.60 12.59
C ASP A 209 -10.81 -20.50 11.34
N GLU A 210 -11.95 -21.06 10.92
CA GLU A 210 -12.04 -22.00 9.80
C GLU A 210 -12.39 -21.26 8.50
N THR A 211 -13.46 -20.47 8.54
CA THR A 211 -14.00 -19.80 7.34
C THR A 211 -13.30 -18.48 7.05
N LEU A 212 -12.60 -17.89 8.02
CA LEU A 212 -12.01 -16.54 7.96
C LEU A 212 -13.03 -15.44 7.64
N VAL A 213 -14.32 -15.72 7.83
CA VAL A 213 -15.38 -14.71 7.72
C VAL A 213 -15.33 -13.80 8.95
N PHE A 214 -15.30 -12.49 8.70
CA PHE A 214 -15.38 -11.47 9.74
C PHE A 214 -16.84 -11.16 10.07
N TYR A 215 -17.24 -11.40 11.32
CA TYR A 215 -18.57 -11.09 11.83
C TYR A 215 -18.51 -10.79 13.35
N PRO A 216 -18.50 -9.52 13.76
CA PRO A 216 -18.46 -9.12 15.17
C PRO A 216 -19.81 -9.23 15.90
N GLY A 217 -20.90 -9.56 15.19
CA GLY A 217 -22.26 -9.65 15.74
C GLY A 217 -23.25 -8.68 15.10
N SER A 218 -24.55 -8.89 15.35
CA SER A 218 -25.64 -8.10 14.77
C SER A 218 -25.70 -6.67 15.30
N GLU A 219 -25.31 -6.45 16.56
CA GLU A 219 -25.28 -5.11 17.15
C GLU A 219 -24.27 -4.20 16.44
N ALA A 220 -23.08 -4.71 16.10
CA ALA A 220 -22.08 -3.97 15.34
C ALA A 220 -22.64 -3.49 14.00
N ARG A 221 -23.39 -4.37 13.33
CA ARG A 221 -24.11 -4.06 12.09
C ARG A 221 -25.12 -2.94 12.28
N ILE A 222 -26.01 -3.08 13.25
CA ILE A 222 -27.06 -2.08 13.53
C ILE A 222 -26.42 -0.72 13.87
N ASN A 223 -25.38 -0.71 14.71
CA ASN A 223 -24.69 0.51 15.12
C ASN A 223 -24.02 1.21 13.94
N PHE A 224 -23.33 0.45 13.07
CA PHE A 224 -22.70 1.00 11.88
C PHE A 224 -23.74 1.59 10.92
N GLU A 225 -24.79 0.82 10.58
CA GLU A 225 -25.84 1.24 9.65
C GLU A 225 -26.57 2.50 10.16
N THR A 226 -26.88 2.54 11.47
CA THR A 226 -27.57 3.67 12.10
C THR A 226 -26.68 4.92 12.16
N SER A 227 -25.40 4.78 12.52
CA SER A 227 -24.51 5.92 12.76
C SER A 227 -23.92 6.52 11.48
N THR A 228 -23.82 5.73 10.43
CA THR A 228 -23.20 6.15 9.16
C THR A 228 -24.22 6.37 8.04
N GLY A 229 -25.42 5.79 8.15
CA GLY A 229 -26.39 5.76 7.06
C GLY A 229 -26.01 4.82 5.91
N HIS A 230 -24.89 4.10 6.03
CA HIS A 230 -24.38 3.18 5.03
C HIS A 230 -24.76 1.72 5.38
N PRO A 231 -25.21 0.89 4.42
CA PRO A 231 -25.45 -0.53 4.66
C PRO A 231 -24.18 -1.23 5.14
N TRP A 232 -24.29 -2.31 5.92
CA TRP A 232 -23.14 -3.08 6.41
C TRP A 232 -22.29 -3.69 5.28
N GLU A 233 -22.95 -4.23 4.26
CA GLU A 233 -22.30 -4.78 3.09
C GLU A 233 -22.09 -3.69 2.03
N ASN A 234 -20.82 -3.45 1.66
CA ASN A 234 -20.47 -2.48 0.63
C ASN A 234 -21.24 -2.71 -0.68
N ILE A 235 -21.43 -3.97 -1.10
CA ILE A 235 -22.12 -4.28 -2.36
C ILE A 235 -23.59 -3.84 -2.38
N HIS A 236 -24.20 -3.54 -1.22
CA HIS A 236 -25.57 -3.04 -1.12
C HIS A 236 -25.69 -1.52 -1.11
N GLU A 237 -24.57 -0.79 -1.12
CA GLU A 237 -24.54 0.67 -1.23
C GLU A 237 -25.22 1.18 -2.51
N SER A 238 -25.59 2.47 -2.51
CA SER A 238 -26.10 3.16 -3.71
C SER A 238 -25.11 3.08 -4.88
N PRO A 239 -25.59 2.90 -6.14
CA PRO A 239 -24.73 2.92 -7.33
C PRO A 239 -24.14 4.30 -7.63
N ALA A 240 -24.60 5.35 -6.93
CA ALA A 240 -24.09 6.71 -7.04
C ALA A 240 -23.72 7.29 -5.66
N LYS A 241 -22.72 8.17 -5.67
CA LYS A 241 -22.28 9.01 -4.56
C LYS A 241 -22.94 10.39 -4.63
N ASN A 242 -23.42 10.89 -3.51
CA ASN A 242 -23.98 12.24 -3.43
C ASN A 242 -22.85 13.27 -3.31
N LEU A 243 -22.88 14.29 -4.18
CA LEU A 243 -21.97 15.42 -4.20
C LEU A 243 -22.77 16.72 -4.15
N LEU A 244 -22.15 17.79 -3.68
CA LEU A 244 -22.72 19.14 -3.76
C LEU A 244 -22.06 19.91 -4.91
N CYS A 245 -22.88 20.54 -5.76
CA CYS A 245 -22.38 21.42 -6.80
C CYS A 245 -21.60 22.60 -6.21
N PHE A 246 -20.37 22.87 -6.68
CA PHE A 246 -19.59 24.00 -6.15
C PHE A 246 -20.19 25.36 -6.53
N GLY A 247 -20.84 25.47 -7.68
CA GLY A 247 -21.56 26.66 -8.14
C GLY A 247 -22.86 26.93 -7.37
N CYS A 248 -23.86 26.06 -7.55
CA CYS A 248 -25.22 26.30 -7.04
C CYS A 248 -25.59 25.54 -5.76
N LYS A 249 -24.69 24.71 -5.21
CA LYS A 249 -24.92 23.86 -4.02
C LYS A 249 -26.00 22.79 -4.16
N GLN A 250 -26.65 22.66 -5.32
CA GLN A 250 -27.57 21.56 -5.62
C GLN A 250 -26.87 20.20 -5.47
N GLU A 251 -27.59 19.23 -4.92
CA GLU A 251 -27.13 17.84 -4.84
C GLU A 251 -27.03 17.21 -6.23
N ILE A 252 -25.96 16.44 -6.43
CA ILE A 252 -25.62 15.73 -7.66
C ILE A 252 -25.38 14.26 -7.30
N LEU A 253 -26.07 13.36 -8.01
CA LEU A 253 -25.81 11.93 -7.93
C LEU A 253 -24.72 11.57 -8.96
N ALA A 254 -23.50 11.33 -8.47
CA ALA A 254 -22.37 10.91 -9.30
C ALA A 254 -22.26 9.37 -9.29
N PRO A 255 -22.42 8.67 -10.42
CA PRO A 255 -22.21 7.23 -10.46
C PRO A 255 -20.79 6.87 -10.01
N TRP A 256 -20.62 5.74 -9.33
CA TRP A 256 -19.27 5.29 -8.91
C TRP A 256 -18.37 5.01 -10.10
N THR A 257 -18.90 4.43 -11.16
CA THR A 257 -18.22 4.18 -12.43
C THR A 257 -19.24 4.36 -13.55
N GLU A 258 -18.81 4.90 -14.69
CA GLU A 258 -19.69 5.09 -15.86
C GLU A 258 -18.88 4.94 -17.14
N GLY A 259 -19.24 3.99 -18.00
CA GLY A 259 -18.55 3.66 -19.25
C GLY A 259 -18.26 2.16 -19.38
N SER A 260 -17.42 1.79 -20.35
CA SER A 260 -17.06 0.39 -20.65
C SER A 260 -15.56 0.19 -20.72
N LEU A 261 -15.13 -1.08 -20.81
CA LEU A 261 -13.72 -1.47 -20.92
C LEU A 261 -13.00 -0.79 -22.10
N GLY A 262 -13.71 -0.50 -23.20
CA GLY A 262 -13.13 0.02 -24.44
C GLY A 262 -12.66 -1.08 -25.40
N CYS A 263 -12.08 -0.69 -26.53
CA CYS A 263 -11.63 -1.62 -27.60
C CYS A 263 -10.13 -1.96 -27.54
N ASP A 264 -9.39 -1.34 -26.63
CA ASP A 264 -7.95 -1.55 -26.47
C ASP A 264 -7.60 -1.71 -24.99
N THR A 265 -6.90 -2.80 -24.68
CA THR A 265 -6.54 -3.16 -23.30
C THR A 265 -5.52 -2.21 -22.70
N ASP A 266 -4.72 -1.52 -23.52
CA ASP A 266 -3.70 -0.57 -23.05
C ASP A 266 -4.29 0.76 -22.54
N VAL A 267 -5.54 1.07 -22.90
CA VAL A 267 -6.29 2.27 -22.47
C VAL A 267 -7.62 1.90 -21.83
N ALA A 268 -7.71 0.69 -21.27
CA ALA A 268 -8.90 0.16 -20.64
C ALA A 268 -9.49 1.11 -19.60
N TYR A 269 -10.79 1.40 -19.72
CA TYR A 269 -11.55 2.31 -18.85
C TYR A 269 -11.06 3.78 -18.81
N ALA A 270 -10.12 4.20 -19.66
CA ALA A 270 -9.56 5.56 -19.64
C ALA A 270 -10.61 6.67 -19.85
N HIS A 271 -11.71 6.35 -20.54
CA HIS A 271 -12.80 7.28 -20.84
C HIS A 271 -13.96 7.22 -19.85
N CYS A 272 -13.88 6.38 -18.81
CA CYS A 272 -14.93 6.31 -17.81
C CYS A 272 -14.97 7.59 -16.96
N THR A 273 -16.16 8.02 -16.55
CA THR A 273 -16.41 9.38 -16.03
C THR A 273 -17.06 9.47 -14.64
N GLY A 274 -17.31 8.32 -14.01
CA GLY A 274 -17.80 8.22 -12.64
C GLY A 274 -16.77 8.62 -11.58
N TYR A 275 -17.22 8.66 -10.32
CA TYR A 275 -16.43 9.15 -9.18
C TYR A 275 -15.12 8.38 -8.95
N ALA A 276 -15.15 7.06 -9.14
CA ALA A 276 -13.98 6.19 -9.01
C ALA A 276 -13.19 6.04 -10.33
N ASP A 277 -13.53 6.80 -11.37
CA ASP A 277 -12.85 6.75 -12.66
C ASP A 277 -11.76 7.82 -12.77
N LYS A 278 -10.71 7.54 -13.55
CA LYS A 278 -9.63 8.49 -13.83
C LYS A 278 -10.13 9.81 -14.43
N SER A 279 -11.08 9.71 -15.36
CA SER A 279 -11.56 10.84 -16.15
C SER A 279 -12.87 11.42 -15.60
N LEU A 280 -13.05 11.40 -14.26
CA LEU A 280 -14.22 11.95 -13.57
C LEU A 280 -14.69 13.26 -14.20
N ARG A 281 -15.94 13.27 -14.67
CA ARG A 281 -16.60 14.43 -15.24
C ARG A 281 -18.10 14.35 -15.05
N ILE A 282 -18.61 15.06 -14.04
CA ILE A 282 -20.06 15.14 -13.77
C ILE A 282 -20.52 16.59 -13.92
N SER A 283 -21.54 16.83 -14.75
CA SER A 283 -22.11 18.17 -14.95
C SER A 283 -23.34 18.38 -14.06
N CYS A 284 -23.39 19.52 -13.38
CA CYS A 284 -24.56 19.93 -12.61
C CYS A 284 -25.75 20.19 -13.56
N SER A 285 -26.89 19.56 -13.31
CA SER A 285 -28.11 19.76 -14.12
C SER A 285 -28.60 21.21 -14.09
N ALA A 286 -28.45 21.91 -12.96
CA ALA A 286 -28.95 23.27 -12.73
C ALA A 286 -28.04 24.36 -13.32
N CYS A 287 -26.76 24.41 -12.94
CA CYS A 287 -25.83 25.49 -13.34
C CYS A 287 -24.75 25.07 -14.34
N LYS A 288 -24.75 23.82 -14.80
CA LYS A 288 -23.80 23.23 -15.77
C LYS A 288 -22.33 23.13 -15.33
N PHE A 289 -21.99 23.62 -14.13
CA PHE A 289 -20.67 23.45 -13.53
C PHE A 289 -20.20 22.00 -13.61
N SER A 290 -18.95 21.78 -14.05
CA SER A 290 -18.37 20.45 -14.22
C SER A 290 -17.50 20.07 -13.02
N ILE A 291 -17.89 19.04 -12.29
CA ILE A 291 -17.06 18.44 -11.23
C ILE A 291 -16.07 17.46 -11.86
N THR A 292 -14.79 17.66 -11.55
CA THR A 292 -13.64 16.83 -11.91
C THR A 292 -12.78 16.53 -10.67
N HIS A 293 -11.84 15.58 -10.77
CA HIS A 293 -10.87 15.33 -9.68
C HIS A 293 -10.10 16.58 -9.26
N ASP A 294 -9.70 17.43 -10.21
CA ASP A 294 -8.98 18.68 -9.90
C ASP A 294 -9.86 19.66 -9.12
N SER A 295 -11.14 19.81 -9.51
CA SER A 295 -12.08 20.66 -8.78
C SER A 295 -12.31 20.15 -7.34
N LEU A 296 -12.36 18.83 -7.13
CA LEU A 296 -12.49 18.25 -5.79
C LEU A 296 -11.24 18.55 -4.91
N ARG A 297 -10.03 18.46 -5.49
CA ARG A 297 -8.77 18.76 -4.78
C ARG A 297 -8.66 20.23 -4.40
N VAL A 298 -9.06 21.15 -5.29
CA VAL A 298 -9.11 22.59 -4.99
C VAL A 298 -10.16 22.89 -3.93
N GLN A 299 -11.33 22.26 -3.99
CA GLN A 299 -12.35 22.41 -2.96
C GLN A 299 -11.87 21.90 -1.60
N LYS A 300 -11.13 20.78 -1.55
CA LYS A 300 -10.47 20.30 -0.33
C LYS A 300 -9.50 21.35 0.23
N PHE A 301 -8.61 21.89 -0.61
CA PHE A 301 -7.68 22.95 -0.22
C PHE A 301 -8.39 24.18 0.33
N ARG A 302 -9.42 24.68 -0.38
CA ARG A 302 -10.24 25.81 0.08
C ARG A 302 -10.86 25.54 1.44
N SER A 303 -11.41 24.34 1.65
CA SER A 303 -12.06 23.96 2.90
C SER A 303 -11.06 23.93 4.07
N ASP A 304 -9.84 23.41 3.85
CA ASP A 304 -8.78 23.44 4.85
C ASP A 304 -8.30 24.88 5.15
N VAL A 305 -8.18 25.74 4.13
CA VAL A 305 -7.89 27.17 4.33
C VAL A 305 -8.99 27.85 5.16
N GLN A 306 -10.26 27.57 4.89
CA GLN A 306 -11.37 28.13 5.66
C GLN A 306 -11.30 27.68 7.12
N LYS A 307 -11.05 26.40 7.39
CA LYS A 307 -10.86 25.87 8.75
C LYS A 307 -9.67 26.52 9.46
N LEU A 308 -8.55 26.76 8.76
CA LEU A 308 -7.41 27.49 9.32
C LEU A 308 -7.78 28.93 9.73
N LEU A 309 -8.58 29.60 8.90
CA LEU A 309 -8.89 31.02 9.07
C LEU A 309 -10.03 31.29 10.05
N ILE A 310 -10.90 30.29 10.29
CA ILE A 310 -12.11 30.39 11.13
C ILE A 310 -11.91 29.63 12.45
N ASP A 311 -11.49 28.37 12.37
CA ASP A 311 -11.42 27.42 13.49
C ASP A 311 -10.00 27.23 14.04
N ASP A 312 -9.03 27.95 13.46
CA ASP A 312 -7.60 27.85 13.77
C ASP A 312 -6.97 26.47 13.52
N VAL A 313 -7.65 25.59 12.78
CA VAL A 313 -7.15 24.25 12.45
C VAL A 313 -5.97 24.35 11.47
N PRO A 314 -4.76 23.91 11.83
CA PRO A 314 -3.59 24.00 10.96
C PRO A 314 -3.80 23.30 9.61
N MET A 315 -3.15 23.79 8.55
CA MET A 315 -3.14 23.10 7.27
C MET A 315 -2.49 21.72 7.43
N PRO A 316 -2.96 20.67 6.73
CA PRO A 316 -2.26 19.39 6.72
C PRO A 316 -0.84 19.57 6.16
N GLY A 317 0.11 18.78 6.66
CA GLY A 317 1.54 18.85 6.36
C GLY A 317 2.32 19.91 7.15
N THR A 318 1.72 20.53 8.17
CA THR A 318 2.29 21.68 8.90
C THR A 318 2.35 21.49 10.42
N LEU A 319 2.24 20.24 10.91
CA LEU A 319 2.28 19.92 12.34
C LEU A 319 3.55 19.17 12.74
N LEU A 320 4.09 18.32 11.85
CA LEU A 320 5.25 17.49 12.14
C LEU A 320 6.55 18.10 11.60
N THR A 321 7.59 18.07 12.42
CA THR A 321 8.96 18.38 12.04
C THR A 321 9.51 17.35 11.05
N GLN A 322 10.71 17.59 10.51
CA GLN A 322 11.39 16.60 9.66
C GLN A 322 11.65 15.25 10.36
N ASN A 323 11.74 15.27 11.69
CA ASN A 323 11.89 14.07 12.52
C ASN A 323 10.57 13.31 12.69
N GLY A 324 9.44 13.86 12.24
CA GLY A 324 8.11 13.27 12.40
C GLY A 324 7.49 13.50 13.79
N THR A 325 8.14 14.30 14.64
CA THR A 325 7.60 14.71 15.94
C THR A 325 6.86 16.04 15.81
N PRO A 326 5.89 16.36 16.68
CA PRO A 326 5.22 17.66 16.67
C PRO A 326 6.23 18.80 16.80
N ALA A 327 5.99 19.89 16.08
CA ALA A 327 6.74 21.14 16.28
C ALA A 327 6.39 21.75 17.65
N ASP A 328 7.37 22.36 18.32
CA ASP A 328 7.14 23.07 19.58
C ASP A 328 6.43 24.40 19.31
N ASP A 329 5.33 24.66 20.04
CA ASP A 329 4.53 25.88 19.90
C ASP A 329 5.30 27.18 20.23
N GLU A 330 6.38 27.08 21.01
CA GLU A 330 7.10 28.23 21.57
C GLU A 330 8.18 28.82 20.63
N ASN A 331 8.64 28.05 19.65
CA ASN A 331 9.59 28.50 18.66
C ASN A 331 8.87 28.73 17.33
N ASP A 332 9.11 29.87 16.68
CA ASP A 332 8.60 30.23 15.34
C ASP A 332 9.19 29.27 14.28
N ASP A 333 8.77 28.00 14.32
CA ASP A 333 9.31 26.94 13.50
C ASP A 333 8.89 27.15 12.04
N ASN A 334 9.76 26.73 11.14
CA ASN A 334 9.52 26.76 9.71
C ASN A 334 8.34 25.86 9.31
N VAL A 335 8.00 24.85 10.11
CA VAL A 335 6.91 23.90 9.84
C VAL A 335 5.56 24.61 9.72
N SER A 336 5.28 25.59 10.58
CA SER A 336 4.02 26.36 10.58
C SER A 336 4.02 27.56 9.63
N PHE A 337 5.10 27.75 8.84
CA PHE A 337 5.21 28.82 7.85
C PHE A 337 4.01 28.91 6.89
N PRO A 338 3.48 27.81 6.30
CA PRO A 338 2.33 27.90 5.41
C PRO A 338 1.09 28.48 6.09
N ASN A 339 0.87 28.15 7.37
CA ASN A 339 -0.24 28.69 8.16
C ASN A 339 -0.09 30.20 8.34
N ARG A 340 1.10 30.68 8.70
CA ARG A 340 1.39 32.12 8.84
C ARG A 340 1.24 32.86 7.52
N LEU A 341 1.77 32.28 6.44
CA LEU A 341 1.65 32.84 5.09
C LEU A 341 0.17 33.04 4.71
N ILE A 342 -0.68 32.04 4.92
CA ILE A 342 -2.11 32.12 4.60
C ILE A 342 -2.82 33.14 5.50
N LYS A 343 -2.56 33.16 6.81
CA LYS A 343 -3.22 34.06 7.77
C LYS A 343 -2.83 35.53 7.60
N GLU A 344 -1.53 35.81 7.50
CA GLU A 344 -0.96 37.16 7.60
C GLU A 344 -0.47 37.70 6.24
N GLY A 345 -0.24 36.81 5.28
CA GLY A 345 0.35 37.12 3.99
C GLY A 345 -0.68 37.29 2.89
N ILE A 346 -1.49 36.24 2.65
CA ILE A 346 -2.19 36.02 1.36
C ILE A 346 -3.67 35.65 1.50
N ARG A 347 -4.28 36.00 2.64
CA ARG A 347 -5.63 35.55 3.04
C ARG A 347 -6.69 35.78 1.97
N SER A 348 -6.79 37.01 1.43
CA SER A 348 -7.84 37.36 0.47
C SER A 348 -7.53 36.79 -0.90
N GLU A 349 -6.27 36.86 -1.32
CA GLU A 349 -5.80 36.38 -2.63
C GLU A 349 -6.02 34.87 -2.78
N ILE A 350 -5.71 34.08 -1.75
CA ILE A 350 -5.87 32.62 -1.81
C ILE A 350 -7.35 32.20 -1.78
N LEU A 351 -8.20 32.93 -1.04
CA LEU A 351 -9.65 32.71 -1.05
C LEU A 351 -10.29 33.13 -2.36
N GLN A 352 -9.79 34.15 -3.06
CA GLN A 352 -10.29 34.47 -4.38
C GLN A 352 -9.86 33.41 -5.40
N LEU A 353 -8.57 33.06 -5.42
CA LEU A 353 -8.00 32.09 -6.36
C LEU A 353 -8.69 30.72 -6.31
N THR A 354 -9.05 30.28 -5.11
CA THR A 354 -9.66 28.96 -4.88
C THR A 354 -11.18 28.98 -4.96
N ASP A 355 -11.81 30.12 -5.24
CA ASP A 355 -13.25 30.17 -5.48
C ASP A 355 -13.57 29.61 -6.87
N LEU A 356 -14.06 28.37 -6.92
CA LEU A 356 -14.37 27.68 -8.17
C LEU A 356 -15.58 28.29 -8.90
N THR A 357 -16.37 29.16 -8.26
CA THR A 357 -17.48 29.85 -8.93
C THR A 357 -16.99 31.00 -9.81
N GLU A 358 -15.83 31.59 -9.46
CA GLU A 358 -15.17 32.64 -10.23
C GLU A 358 -14.02 32.06 -11.08
N ASN A 359 -13.35 31.02 -10.59
CA ASN A 359 -12.12 30.45 -11.14
C ASN A 359 -12.25 28.93 -11.37
N GLU A 360 -13.19 28.51 -12.22
CA GLU A 360 -13.50 27.08 -12.49
C GLU A 360 -12.28 26.26 -12.95
N ARG A 361 -11.29 26.90 -13.57
CA ARG A 361 -10.07 26.23 -14.10
C ARG A 361 -8.92 26.14 -13.10
N THR A 362 -9.08 26.62 -11.86
CA THR A 362 -8.02 26.53 -10.86
C THR A 362 -7.68 25.06 -10.59
N THR A 363 -6.39 24.77 -10.50
CA THR A 363 -5.84 23.46 -10.13
C THR A 363 -4.85 23.59 -8.98
N ILE A 364 -4.36 22.48 -8.45
CA ILE A 364 -3.30 22.48 -7.43
C ILE A 364 -1.99 23.07 -8.00
N GLU A 365 -1.68 22.86 -9.28
CA GLU A 365 -0.56 23.52 -9.97
C GLU A 365 -0.70 25.05 -9.96
N THR A 366 -1.92 25.55 -10.17
CA THR A 366 -2.21 26.99 -10.14
C THR A 366 -1.94 27.57 -8.74
N ILE A 367 -2.40 26.86 -7.70
CA ILE A 367 -2.15 27.23 -6.29
C ILE A 367 -0.65 27.20 -5.97
N ARG A 368 0.07 26.17 -6.42
CA ARG A 368 1.53 26.05 -6.29
C ARG A 368 2.24 27.26 -6.89
N ASP A 369 1.92 27.62 -8.13
CA ASP A 369 2.57 28.74 -8.83
C ASP A 369 2.36 30.06 -8.11
N HIS A 370 1.16 30.26 -7.57
CA HIS A 370 0.82 31.42 -6.76
C HIS A 370 1.69 31.47 -5.48
N LEU A 371 1.80 30.35 -4.76
CA LEU A 371 2.65 30.22 -3.56
C LEU A 371 4.14 30.45 -3.87
N GLU A 372 4.65 29.94 -4.99
CA GLU A 372 6.02 30.19 -5.42
C GLU A 372 6.28 31.66 -5.77
N GLY A 373 5.28 32.34 -6.35
CA GLY A 373 5.32 33.78 -6.60
C GLY A 373 5.58 34.56 -5.31
N PHE A 374 4.91 34.21 -4.22
CA PHE A 374 5.13 34.85 -2.91
C PHE A 374 6.51 34.59 -2.33
N LEU A 375 7.08 33.41 -2.54
CA LEU A 375 8.46 33.11 -2.13
C LEU A 375 9.51 33.98 -2.87
N LYS A 376 9.13 34.75 -3.89
CA LYS A 376 10.01 35.74 -4.53
C LYS A 376 9.88 37.14 -3.91
N SER A 377 8.79 37.43 -3.18
CA SER A 377 8.52 38.75 -2.60
C SER A 377 9.24 38.96 -1.26
N ARG A 378 10.18 39.91 -1.22
CA ARG A 378 10.93 40.24 0.02
C ARG A 378 10.09 40.99 1.05
N SER A 379 9.17 41.85 0.62
CA SER A 379 8.31 42.65 1.50
C SER A 379 7.32 41.76 2.26
N LEU A 380 6.70 40.81 1.57
CA LEU A 380 5.77 39.85 2.20
C LEU A 380 6.49 38.91 3.16
N LYS A 381 7.70 38.46 2.83
CA LYS A 381 8.50 37.65 3.76
C LYS A 381 8.82 38.36 5.07
N ARG A 382 9.18 39.65 5.00
CA ARG A 382 9.42 40.45 6.21
C ARG A 382 8.15 40.63 7.06
N ARG A 383 6.98 40.61 6.42
CA ARG A 383 5.70 40.70 7.13
C ARG A 383 5.33 39.40 7.84
N VAL A 384 5.60 38.26 7.19
CA VAL A 384 5.21 36.91 7.67
C VAL A 384 6.24 36.30 8.65
N ASN A 385 7.53 36.55 8.45
CA ASN A 385 8.59 36.09 9.36
C ASN A 385 8.77 37.17 10.45
N LYS A 386 8.32 36.87 11.68
CA LYS A 386 8.40 37.81 12.82
C LYS A 386 9.81 37.92 13.40
N THR A 387 10.71 36.99 13.07
CA THR A 387 12.13 37.01 13.45
C THR A 387 13.00 37.68 12.39
N VAL A 388 13.95 38.50 12.84
CA VAL A 388 14.92 39.22 12.01
C VAL A 388 15.63 38.22 11.09
N LEU A 389 15.55 38.46 9.78
CA LEU A 389 16.26 37.74 8.73
C LEU A 389 17.73 37.53 9.15
N ALA A 390 18.07 36.34 9.66
CA ALA A 390 19.46 35.92 9.76
C ALA A 390 20.03 36.02 8.34
N SER A 391 21.12 36.76 8.19
CA SER A 391 21.79 37.03 6.92
C SER A 391 22.15 35.72 6.22
N GLY A 392 21.26 35.20 5.37
CA GLY A 392 21.40 33.90 4.73
C GLY A 392 20.31 33.68 3.69
N ASN A 393 20.72 33.42 2.45
CA ASN A 393 19.88 33.42 1.26
C ASN A 393 19.10 32.10 1.03
N SER A 394 18.87 31.27 2.05
CA SER A 394 18.29 29.93 1.85
C SER A 394 16.83 29.86 2.29
N ASN A 395 15.91 30.15 1.36
CA ASN A 395 14.45 29.90 1.48
C ASN A 395 14.09 28.40 1.55
N MET A 396 15.05 27.54 1.89
CA MET A 396 14.91 26.09 1.81
C MET A 396 13.91 25.56 2.85
N PRO A 397 13.93 26.01 4.12
CA PRO A 397 12.96 25.56 5.11
C PRO A 397 11.52 25.91 4.73
N GLU A 398 11.23 27.15 4.32
CA GLU A 398 9.88 27.57 3.94
C GLU A 398 9.39 26.83 2.69
N ARG A 399 10.27 26.61 1.71
CA ARG A 399 9.96 25.82 0.51
C ARG A 399 9.61 24.37 0.86
N ILE A 400 10.33 23.77 1.79
CA ILE A 400 10.07 22.41 2.27
C ILE A 400 8.70 22.35 2.97
N SER A 401 8.37 23.31 3.83
CA SER A 401 7.07 23.33 4.52
C SER A 401 5.90 23.52 3.55
N LEU A 402 6.02 24.41 2.56
CA LEU A 402 5.01 24.56 1.51
C LEU A 402 4.83 23.28 0.70
N ARG A 403 5.92 22.61 0.36
CA ARG A 403 5.89 21.30 -0.32
C ARG A 403 5.16 20.26 0.53
N ASN A 404 5.50 20.15 1.82
CA ASN A 404 4.89 19.19 2.73
C ASN A 404 3.37 19.40 2.88
N MET A 405 2.92 20.65 2.85
CA MET A 405 1.50 21.00 2.83
C MET A 405 0.85 20.62 1.48
N LEU A 406 1.46 21.03 0.36
CA LEU A 406 0.88 20.80 -0.98
C LEU A 406 0.80 19.34 -1.36
N SER A 407 1.71 18.49 -0.87
CA SER A 407 1.65 17.03 -1.12
C SER A 407 0.35 16.38 -0.61
N ARG A 408 -0.38 17.04 0.30
CA ARG A 408 -1.67 16.59 0.86
C ARG A 408 -2.87 16.80 -0.05
N TYR A 409 -2.68 17.52 -1.15
CA TYR A 409 -3.71 17.86 -2.13
C TYR A 409 -3.39 17.30 -3.52
N TRP A 410 -2.14 16.90 -3.73
CA TRP A 410 -1.72 16.28 -4.96
C TRP A 410 -2.31 14.88 -5.06
N ASP A 411 -3.07 14.61 -6.11
CA ASP A 411 -3.70 13.31 -6.34
C ASP A 411 -4.56 12.80 -5.15
N ASN A 412 -5.10 13.72 -4.33
CA ASN A 412 -5.90 13.36 -3.17
C ASN A 412 -6.98 14.41 -2.89
N SER A 413 -8.24 14.01 -3.06
CA SER A 413 -9.42 14.79 -2.74
C SER A 413 -10.11 14.36 -1.43
N SER A 414 -9.63 13.28 -0.80
CA SER A 414 -10.18 12.77 0.47
C SER A 414 -9.80 13.68 1.64
N PRO A 415 -10.48 13.63 2.80
CA PRO A 415 -10.15 14.46 3.96
C PRO A 415 -8.82 14.09 4.66
N PHE A 416 -8.18 13.00 4.22
CA PHE A 416 -6.98 12.43 4.84
C PHE A 416 -5.69 12.96 4.21
N ALA A 417 -4.57 12.80 4.92
CA ALA A 417 -3.24 13.27 4.51
C ALA A 417 -2.64 12.49 3.32
N ILE A 418 -3.22 11.34 2.95
CA ILE A 418 -2.78 10.48 1.86
C ILE A 418 -3.97 9.97 1.03
N ASP A 419 -3.68 9.51 -0.19
CA ASP A 419 -4.64 8.77 -1.01
C ASP A 419 -4.83 7.34 -0.46
N LEU A 420 -5.91 7.14 0.30
CA LEU A 420 -6.24 5.86 0.91
C LEU A 420 -6.65 4.79 -0.10
N VAL A 421 -7.22 5.16 -1.25
CA VAL A 421 -7.52 4.19 -2.31
C VAL A 421 -6.21 3.58 -2.79
N GLY A 422 -5.26 4.43 -3.17
CA GLY A 422 -3.96 3.95 -3.61
C GLY A 422 -3.17 3.21 -2.52
N ALA A 423 -3.30 3.60 -1.25
CA ALA A 423 -2.68 2.89 -0.13
C ALA A 423 -3.20 1.46 -0.01
N VAL A 424 -4.52 1.24 -0.05
CA VAL A 424 -5.13 -0.09 -0.01
C VAL A 424 -4.69 -0.93 -1.22
N ILE A 425 -4.71 -0.35 -2.43
CA ILE A 425 -4.30 -1.06 -3.66
C ILE A 425 -2.84 -1.52 -3.57
N ARG A 426 -1.91 -0.66 -3.11
CA ARG A 426 -0.51 -1.04 -2.90
C ARG A 426 -0.34 -2.13 -1.85
N GLN A 427 -1.08 -2.05 -0.73
CA GLN A 427 -1.05 -3.11 0.28
C GLN A 427 -1.60 -4.45 -0.24
N GLY A 428 -2.46 -4.45 -1.27
CA GLY A 428 -2.99 -5.66 -1.91
C GLY A 428 -1.90 -6.66 -2.31
N THR A 429 -0.79 -6.20 -2.90
CA THR A 429 0.36 -7.07 -3.26
C THR A 429 1.00 -7.72 -2.04
N PHE A 430 1.06 -7.01 -0.90
CA PHE A 430 1.57 -7.57 0.34
C PHE A 430 0.61 -8.64 0.89
N VAL A 431 -0.69 -8.36 0.89
CA VAL A 431 -1.74 -9.30 1.31
C VAL A 431 -1.68 -10.59 0.51
N ASP A 432 -1.62 -10.50 -0.82
CA ASP A 432 -1.55 -11.68 -1.70
C ASP A 432 -0.31 -12.52 -1.42
N LYS A 433 0.84 -11.88 -1.16
CA LYS A 433 2.08 -12.59 -0.80
C LYS A 433 1.96 -13.29 0.55
N MET A 434 1.37 -12.66 1.56
CA MET A 434 1.15 -13.29 2.87
C MET A 434 0.23 -14.51 2.74
N GLU A 435 -0.86 -14.38 1.99
CA GLU A 435 -1.83 -15.45 1.74
C GLU A 435 -1.21 -16.62 0.97
N ASN A 436 -0.46 -16.35 -0.10
CA ASN A 436 0.17 -17.37 -0.93
C ASN A 436 1.30 -18.11 -0.22
N ILE A 437 2.11 -17.40 0.60
CA ILE A 437 3.13 -18.06 1.42
C ILE A 437 2.48 -18.93 2.51
N GLY A 438 1.34 -18.49 3.05
CA GLY A 438 0.52 -19.31 3.94
C GLY A 438 1.11 -19.52 5.33
N TRP A 439 1.87 -18.57 5.87
CA TRP A 439 2.47 -18.70 7.22
C TRP A 439 1.44 -18.98 8.32
N ILE A 440 0.23 -18.44 8.20
CA ILE A 440 -0.86 -18.68 9.16
C ILE A 440 -1.28 -20.15 9.23
N ARG A 441 -1.07 -20.92 8.15
CA ARG A 441 -1.38 -22.36 8.08
C ARG A 441 -0.20 -23.24 8.54
N SER A 442 0.92 -22.64 8.98
CA SER A 442 2.07 -23.39 9.46
C SER A 442 1.80 -24.02 10.83
N PRO A 443 2.07 -25.32 11.03
CA PRO A 443 1.95 -25.95 12.37
C PRO A 443 2.93 -25.36 13.38
N ASN A 444 3.98 -24.67 12.92
CA ASN A 444 5.02 -24.05 13.74
C ASN A 444 4.94 -22.51 13.75
N VAL A 445 3.77 -21.92 13.43
CA VAL A 445 3.60 -20.47 13.24
C VAL A 445 4.20 -19.65 14.38
N ARG A 446 4.02 -20.03 15.65
CA ARG A 446 4.58 -19.28 16.80
C ARG A 446 6.11 -19.22 16.76
N SER A 447 6.77 -20.34 16.46
CA SER A 447 8.24 -20.39 16.34
C SER A 447 8.72 -19.58 15.12
N THR A 448 7.98 -19.66 14.01
CA THR A 448 8.26 -18.87 12.79
C THR A 448 8.17 -17.37 13.08
N ILE A 449 7.11 -16.91 13.74
CA ILE A 449 6.94 -15.50 14.12
C ILE A 449 8.02 -15.06 15.12
N SER A 450 8.37 -15.89 16.11
CA SER A 450 9.46 -15.58 17.04
C SER A 450 10.80 -15.36 16.31
N HIS A 451 11.08 -16.16 15.27
CA HIS A 451 12.24 -15.94 14.41
C HIS A 451 12.16 -14.61 13.65
N PHE A 452 10.99 -14.26 13.11
CA PHE A 452 10.78 -13.01 12.38
C PHE A 452 10.95 -11.78 13.29
N ILE A 453 10.46 -11.83 14.52
CA ILE A 453 10.65 -10.77 15.53
C ILE A 453 12.14 -10.56 15.82
N SER A 454 12.90 -11.65 15.97
CA SER A 454 14.35 -11.59 16.19
C SER A 454 15.07 -10.94 15.00
N LYS A 455 14.68 -11.30 13.77
CA LYS A 455 15.20 -10.72 12.53
C LYS A 455 14.86 -9.23 12.40
N TYR A 456 13.64 -8.83 12.79
CA TYR A 456 13.19 -7.44 12.83
C TYR A 456 13.98 -6.60 13.83
N GLY A 457 14.35 -7.15 14.99
CA GLY A 457 15.24 -6.47 15.93
C GLY A 457 16.59 -6.09 15.29
N VAL A 458 17.19 -7.01 14.52
CA VAL A 458 18.42 -6.72 13.76
C VAL A 458 18.17 -5.67 12.67
N PHE A 459 17.03 -5.74 11.97
CA PHE A 459 16.64 -4.73 10.98
C PHE A 459 16.56 -3.32 11.58
N PHE A 460 15.98 -3.18 12.78
CA PHE A 460 15.95 -1.92 13.51
C PHE A 460 17.34 -1.42 13.90
N GLN A 461 18.22 -2.32 14.34
CA GLN A 461 19.62 -1.95 14.61
C GLN A 461 20.35 -1.46 13.36
N ILE A 462 20.05 -2.02 12.18
CA ILE A 462 20.60 -1.52 10.91
C ILE A 462 20.14 -0.07 10.68
N MET A 463 18.86 0.22 10.86
CA MET A 463 18.33 1.60 10.74
C MET A 463 18.98 2.54 11.75
N ALA A 464 19.04 2.18 13.02
CA ALA A 464 19.61 3.01 14.08
C ALA A 464 21.10 3.33 13.84
N LYS A 465 21.90 2.34 13.41
CA LYS A 465 23.34 2.51 13.17
C LYS A 465 23.69 3.22 11.87
N ASN A 466 22.77 3.33 10.92
CA ASN A 466 23.04 3.84 9.57
C ASN A 466 22.07 4.95 9.21
N LYS A 467 22.17 6.04 9.96
CA LYS A 467 21.42 7.26 9.69
C LYS A 467 21.62 7.73 8.23
N GLY A 468 20.58 8.21 7.57
CA GLY A 468 20.62 8.67 6.17
C GLY A 468 20.54 7.57 5.10
N HIS A 469 20.54 6.29 5.46
CA HIS A 469 20.50 5.18 4.48
C HIS A 469 19.13 4.54 4.37
N ALA A 470 18.67 4.31 3.14
CA ALA A 470 17.46 3.55 2.86
C ALA A 470 17.65 2.07 3.24
N VAL A 471 16.77 1.55 4.11
CA VAL A 471 16.78 0.18 4.61
C VAL A 471 15.51 -0.56 4.17
N VAL A 472 15.66 -1.70 3.50
CA VAL A 472 14.54 -2.40 2.83
C VAL A 472 14.22 -3.72 3.54
N PRO A 473 12.96 -3.92 3.98
CA PRO A 473 12.57 -5.15 4.66
C PRO A 473 12.44 -6.34 3.69
N THR A 474 12.64 -7.54 4.22
CA THR A 474 12.10 -8.77 3.62
C THR A 474 10.65 -8.94 4.06
N LEU A 475 9.86 -9.77 3.37
CA LEU A 475 8.44 -9.95 3.64
C LEU A 475 8.13 -10.32 5.10
N ASP A 476 8.97 -11.16 5.70
CA ASP A 476 8.86 -11.58 7.10
C ASP A 476 9.18 -10.44 8.08
N VAL A 477 10.19 -9.63 7.77
CA VAL A 477 10.53 -8.42 8.54
C VAL A 477 9.44 -7.36 8.43
N ASP A 478 8.87 -7.19 7.23
CA ASP A 478 7.85 -6.18 6.95
C ASP A 478 6.52 -6.51 7.63
N LEU A 479 6.15 -7.79 7.71
CA LEU A 479 5.01 -8.24 8.52
C LEU A 479 5.13 -7.79 9.98
N ILE A 480 6.30 -7.99 10.59
CA ILE A 480 6.55 -7.56 11.96
C ILE A 480 6.53 -6.03 12.06
N TRP A 481 7.09 -5.34 11.07
CA TRP A 481 7.09 -3.88 11.05
C TRP A 481 5.68 -3.29 10.95
N HIS A 482 4.86 -3.80 10.03
CA HIS A 482 3.44 -3.43 9.91
C HIS A 482 2.69 -3.69 11.21
N THR A 483 2.90 -4.86 11.82
CA THR A 483 2.27 -5.19 13.11
C THR A 483 2.67 -4.19 14.21
N HIS A 484 3.93 -3.77 14.24
CA HIS A 484 4.40 -2.76 15.18
C HIS A 484 3.73 -1.39 14.95
N GLN A 485 3.62 -0.94 13.70
CA GLN A 485 2.97 0.32 13.33
C GLN A 485 1.49 0.36 13.71
N LEU A 486 0.82 -0.80 13.72
CA LEU A 486 -0.58 -0.97 14.16
C LEU A 486 -0.76 -0.78 15.68
N SER A 487 0.33 -0.53 16.42
CA SER A 487 0.36 -0.01 17.79
C SER A 487 1.06 1.36 17.84
N PRO A 488 0.39 2.47 17.45
CA PRO A 488 1.07 3.72 17.11
C PRO A 488 1.89 4.34 18.24
N VAL A 489 1.40 4.33 19.48
CA VAL A 489 2.15 4.82 20.67
C VAL A 489 3.41 4.00 20.90
N ARG A 490 3.30 2.67 20.84
CA ARG A 490 4.42 1.75 21.05
C ARG A 490 5.48 1.97 19.96
N TYR A 491 5.05 2.06 18.71
CA TYR A 491 5.92 2.32 17.57
C TYR A 491 6.60 3.69 17.62
N TYR A 492 5.86 4.75 17.95
CA TYR A 492 6.40 6.10 18.12
C TYR A 492 7.45 6.15 19.23
N THR A 493 7.12 5.62 20.41
CA THR A 493 8.04 5.60 21.57
C THR A 493 9.30 4.79 21.25
N PHE A 494 9.14 3.60 20.68
CA PHE A 494 10.26 2.75 20.31
C PHE A 494 11.16 3.40 19.27
N SER A 495 10.59 3.93 18.18
CA SER A 495 11.39 4.53 17.11
C SER A 495 12.14 5.79 17.55
N THR A 496 11.48 6.68 18.28
CA THR A 496 12.10 7.92 18.80
C THR A 496 13.18 7.61 19.85
N ALA A 497 12.97 6.61 20.71
CA ALA A 497 13.99 6.19 21.66
C ALA A 497 15.21 5.56 20.97
N GLN A 498 14.99 4.69 19.98
CA GLN A 498 16.08 3.96 19.31
C GLN A 498 16.87 4.81 18.31
N ILE A 499 16.29 5.89 17.78
CA ILE A 499 16.92 6.73 16.75
C ILE A 499 16.88 8.22 17.13
N GLU A 500 17.26 8.55 18.37
CA GLU A 500 17.51 9.93 18.84
C GLU A 500 16.42 10.94 18.43
N GLY A 501 15.17 10.66 18.81
CA GLY A 501 14.03 11.55 18.59
C GLY A 501 13.39 11.46 17.20
N ILE A 502 13.80 10.51 16.35
CA ILE A 502 13.21 10.34 15.01
C ILE A 502 12.05 9.34 15.05
N PHE A 503 10.85 9.81 14.71
CA PHE A 503 9.71 8.94 14.43
C PHE A 503 9.86 8.35 13.03
N ILE A 504 10.30 7.09 12.94
CA ILE A 504 10.54 6.44 11.65
C ILE A 504 9.24 6.35 10.84
N ASN A 505 9.30 6.74 9.57
CA ASN A 505 8.18 6.56 8.67
C ASN A 505 8.25 5.21 7.94
N HIS A 506 7.11 4.71 7.50
CA HIS A 506 7.01 3.67 6.49
C HIS A 506 6.48 4.35 5.23
N ASP A 507 7.39 4.63 4.30
CA ASP A 507 7.02 5.29 3.05
C ASP A 507 6.35 4.26 2.15
N ASP A 508 5.10 4.53 1.81
CA ASP A 508 4.28 3.67 0.99
C ASP A 508 4.54 3.88 -0.52
N LYS A 509 5.48 4.77 -0.90
CA LYS A 509 5.88 5.03 -2.29
C LYS A 509 7.40 5.23 -2.45
N ILE A 510 8.13 4.17 -2.79
CA ILE A 510 9.59 4.18 -3.01
C ILE A 510 9.92 3.87 -4.48
N ASP A 511 10.87 4.59 -5.06
CA ASP A 511 11.39 4.31 -6.41
C ASP A 511 11.97 2.90 -6.55
N GLU A 512 11.53 2.18 -7.59
CA GLU A 512 11.92 0.81 -7.89
C GLU A 512 13.45 0.60 -7.97
N ILE A 513 14.18 1.52 -8.63
CA ILE A 513 15.63 1.37 -8.84
C ILE A 513 16.36 1.57 -7.51
N LYS A 514 15.98 2.60 -6.74
CA LYS A 514 16.53 2.82 -5.40
C LYS A 514 16.27 1.63 -4.47
N LEU A 515 15.12 1.00 -4.58
CA LEU A 515 14.74 -0.15 -3.75
C LEU A 515 15.70 -1.33 -3.95
N ASN A 516 16.14 -1.60 -5.19
CA ASN A 516 17.15 -2.65 -5.47
C ASN A 516 18.49 -2.41 -4.77
N ASP A 517 19.04 -1.20 -4.88
CA ASP A 517 20.34 -0.88 -4.29
C ASP A 517 20.28 -0.86 -2.77
N ALA A 518 19.20 -0.32 -2.22
CA ALA A 518 18.92 -0.30 -0.79
C ALA A 518 18.74 -1.73 -0.23
N PHE A 519 18.09 -2.64 -0.97
CA PHE A 519 17.96 -4.04 -0.56
C PHE A 519 19.30 -4.80 -0.60
N ALA A 520 20.12 -4.59 -1.64
CA ALA A 520 21.48 -5.12 -1.69
C ALA A 520 22.28 -4.67 -0.47
N TRP A 521 22.22 -3.37 -0.18
CA TRP A 521 22.92 -2.77 0.94
C TRP A 521 22.42 -3.31 2.28
N THR A 522 21.11 -3.40 2.48
CA THR A 522 20.49 -3.91 3.71
C THR A 522 20.90 -5.36 3.97
N SER A 523 20.85 -6.21 2.93
CA SER A 523 21.28 -7.60 3.00
C SER A 523 22.74 -7.74 3.46
N ARG A 524 23.63 -6.84 3.00
CA ARG A 524 25.04 -6.83 3.43
C ARG A 524 25.20 -6.39 4.88
N GLN A 525 24.44 -5.39 5.34
CA GLN A 525 24.51 -4.97 6.75
C GLN A 525 23.99 -6.07 7.67
N TYR A 526 22.91 -6.74 7.29
CA TYR A 526 22.39 -7.88 8.02
C TYR A 526 23.42 -9.02 8.14
N GLN A 527 24.06 -9.40 7.03
CA GLN A 527 25.15 -10.40 7.04
C GLN A 527 26.29 -10.02 7.99
N LYS A 528 26.69 -8.73 8.00
CA LYS A 528 27.76 -8.25 8.88
C LYS A 528 27.37 -8.34 10.36
N LEU A 529 26.18 -7.86 10.72
CA LEU A 529 25.72 -7.82 12.12
C LEU A 529 25.44 -9.22 12.69
N THR A 530 25.09 -10.18 11.83
CA THR A 530 24.70 -11.54 12.26
C THR A 530 25.81 -12.57 12.10
N GLY A 531 27.02 -12.18 11.70
CA GLY A 531 28.13 -13.11 11.47
C GLY A 531 27.94 -14.04 10.26
N GLY A 532 27.11 -13.63 9.28
CA GLY A 532 26.91 -14.33 8.02
C GLY A 532 25.56 -15.01 7.82
N LYS A 533 24.53 -14.70 8.61
CA LYS A 533 23.16 -15.18 8.31
C LYS A 533 22.66 -14.54 7.02
N ILE A 534 21.85 -15.29 6.27
CA ILE A 534 21.22 -14.81 5.03
C ILE A 534 20.00 -13.95 5.37
N TYR A 535 19.85 -12.83 4.66
CA TYR A 535 18.74 -11.91 4.89
C TYR A 535 17.47 -12.34 4.14
N SER A 536 17.60 -12.74 2.88
CA SER A 536 16.52 -13.34 2.09
C SER A 536 16.82 -14.79 1.81
N GLU A 537 15.85 -15.65 2.14
CA GLU A 537 15.89 -17.10 1.96
C GLU A 537 15.16 -17.54 0.68
N CYS A 538 14.57 -16.59 -0.08
CA CYS A 538 13.95 -16.90 -1.36
C CYS A 538 15.01 -17.32 -2.40
N THR A 539 14.78 -18.41 -3.14
CA THR A 539 15.69 -18.96 -4.17
C THR A 539 15.32 -18.56 -5.61
N CYS A 540 14.50 -17.53 -5.80
CA CYS A 540 14.16 -17.01 -7.13
C CYS A 540 15.39 -16.42 -7.85
N ARG A 541 15.28 -16.26 -9.19
CA ARG A 541 16.34 -15.70 -10.06
C ARG A 541 16.90 -14.38 -9.53
N TYR A 542 16.04 -13.48 -9.07
CA TYR A 542 16.44 -12.20 -8.50
C TYR A 542 17.23 -12.36 -7.20
N CYS A 543 16.69 -13.08 -6.21
CA CYS A 543 17.33 -13.21 -4.90
C CYS A 543 18.69 -13.93 -5.00
N GLU A 544 18.82 -14.90 -5.91
CA GLU A 544 20.11 -15.52 -6.26
C GLU A 544 21.10 -14.49 -6.83
N ALA A 545 20.68 -13.70 -7.82
CA ALA A 545 21.51 -12.62 -8.39
C ALA A 545 21.96 -11.63 -7.32
N MET A 546 21.06 -11.25 -6.41
CA MET A 546 21.35 -10.32 -5.32
C MET A 546 22.37 -10.90 -4.33
N ARG A 547 22.19 -12.16 -3.91
CA ARG A 547 23.18 -12.84 -3.05
C ARG A 547 24.54 -12.94 -3.73
N GLU A 548 24.59 -13.26 -5.02
CA GLU A 548 25.85 -13.32 -5.76
C GLU A 548 26.50 -11.94 -5.89
N SER A 549 25.72 -10.89 -6.18
CA SER A 549 26.23 -9.51 -6.25
C SER A 549 26.83 -9.04 -4.93
N ASN A 550 26.25 -9.46 -3.80
CA ASN A 550 26.75 -9.15 -2.46
C ASN A 550 28.07 -9.85 -2.13
N ASN A 551 28.47 -10.86 -2.90
CA ASN A 551 29.70 -11.62 -2.70
C ASN A 551 30.84 -11.22 -3.67
N GLN A 552 30.66 -10.16 -4.47
CA GLN A 552 31.69 -9.67 -5.39
C GLN A 552 32.74 -8.78 -4.70
N GLY A 553 34.01 -8.92 -5.11
CA GLY A 553 35.16 -8.09 -4.68
C GLY A 553 36.22 -8.82 -3.84
N LEU A 554 37.49 -8.46 -4.04
CA LEU A 554 38.67 -9.08 -3.41
C LEU A 554 38.71 -8.92 -1.88
N SER A 555 38.26 -7.77 -1.36
CA SER A 555 38.26 -7.46 0.09
C SER A 555 37.29 -8.33 0.92
N ARG A 556 36.36 -9.05 0.27
CA ARG A 556 35.37 -9.92 0.94
C ARG A 556 35.77 -11.40 1.01
N LEU A 557 36.89 -11.80 0.41
CA LEU A 557 37.44 -13.15 0.54
C LEU A 557 38.09 -13.40 1.92
N ILE A 558 38.23 -12.35 2.74
CA ILE A 558 38.91 -12.38 4.04
C ILE A 558 37.92 -12.20 5.21
N SER A 559 36.67 -11.80 4.96
CA SER A 559 35.68 -11.57 6.04
C SER A 559 35.01 -12.88 6.49
N PRO A 560 35.09 -13.27 7.77
CA PRO A 560 34.42 -14.48 8.28
C PRO A 560 32.91 -14.50 8.01
N SER A 561 32.25 -13.35 8.16
CA SER A 561 30.81 -13.20 7.87
C SER A 561 30.46 -13.45 6.40
N ALA A 562 31.34 -13.08 5.46
CA ALA A 562 31.11 -13.31 4.05
C ALA A 562 31.33 -14.78 3.67
N LEU A 563 32.30 -15.45 4.30
CA LEU A 563 32.49 -16.90 4.16
C LEU A 563 31.29 -17.66 4.71
N ASN A 564 30.84 -17.33 5.92
CA ASN A 564 29.66 -17.92 6.53
C ASN A 564 28.40 -17.69 5.69
N ALA A 565 28.22 -16.50 5.12
CA ALA A 565 27.10 -16.21 4.23
C ALA A 565 27.13 -17.07 2.95
N LYS A 566 28.31 -17.35 2.39
CA LYS A 566 28.46 -18.26 1.24
C LYS A 566 28.12 -19.71 1.61
N THR A 567 28.50 -20.15 2.80
CA THR A 567 28.16 -21.49 3.32
C THR A 567 26.66 -21.61 3.57
N ASN A 568 26.06 -20.64 4.26
CA ASN A 568 24.62 -20.61 4.53
C ASN A 568 23.80 -20.56 3.24
N ALA A 569 24.23 -19.78 2.25
CA ALA A 569 23.59 -19.77 0.93
C ALA A 569 23.72 -21.12 0.19
N ALA A 570 24.79 -21.89 0.41
CA ALA A 570 24.92 -23.24 -0.15
C ALA A 570 23.95 -24.23 0.52
N LEU A 571 23.82 -24.16 1.85
CA LEU A 571 22.89 -25.01 2.61
C LEU A 571 21.43 -24.78 2.22
N LEU A 572 21.06 -23.54 1.88
CA LEU A 572 19.73 -23.19 1.40
C LEU A 572 19.32 -24.05 0.18
N HIS A 573 20.23 -24.25 -0.78
CA HIS A 573 19.96 -25.07 -1.98
C HIS A 573 19.80 -26.56 -1.67
N ASN A 574 20.59 -27.08 -0.73
CA ASN A 574 20.50 -28.48 -0.30
C ASN A 574 19.15 -28.79 0.37
N SER A 575 18.49 -27.80 0.96
CA SER A 575 17.17 -27.96 1.58
C SER A 575 16.01 -27.93 0.58
N THR A 576 16.20 -27.29 -0.58
CA THR A 576 15.15 -27.12 -1.61
C THR A 576 15.07 -28.27 -2.63
N ASP A 577 16.11 -29.09 -2.76
CA ASP A 577 16.12 -30.25 -3.68
C ASP A 577 15.18 -31.40 -3.25
N ASN A 578 14.57 -31.32 -2.07
CA ASN A 578 13.62 -32.33 -1.56
C ASN A 578 12.14 -32.02 -1.83
N THR A 579 11.79 -30.94 -2.54
CA THR A 579 10.39 -30.62 -2.88
C THR A 579 10.14 -30.74 -4.38
N THR A 580 9.52 -31.85 -4.78
CA THR A 580 9.14 -32.22 -6.15
C THR A 580 7.88 -31.48 -6.64
N ASP A 581 7.83 -30.15 -6.49
CA ASP A 581 6.72 -29.38 -7.07
C ASP A 581 7.20 -28.05 -7.64
N GLY A 582 6.74 -27.73 -8.85
CA GLY A 582 7.33 -26.76 -9.78
C GLY A 582 7.29 -25.28 -9.39
N ASP A 583 7.00 -24.94 -8.13
CA ASP A 583 6.86 -23.56 -7.66
C ASP A 583 8.05 -23.12 -6.80
N LYS A 584 9.15 -22.76 -7.48
CA LYS A 584 10.40 -22.31 -6.87
C LYS A 584 10.30 -20.88 -6.33
N SER A 585 9.57 -20.63 -5.23
CA SER A 585 9.69 -19.32 -4.50
C SER A 585 9.17 -19.22 -3.05
N LYS A 586 9.03 -20.30 -2.26
CA LYS A 586 8.34 -20.21 -0.94
C LYS A 586 9.08 -19.49 0.21
N GLY A 587 10.35 -19.12 0.05
CA GLY A 587 11.12 -18.41 1.08
C GLY A 587 10.84 -16.90 1.13
N PRO A 588 11.00 -16.20 2.28
CA PRO A 588 10.83 -14.76 2.38
C PRO A 588 11.64 -13.97 1.35
N HIS A 589 10.93 -13.30 0.44
CA HIS A 589 11.47 -12.42 -0.60
C HIS A 589 11.59 -10.96 -0.09
N ILE A 590 12.20 -10.05 -0.85
CA ILE A 590 12.03 -8.59 -0.70
C ILE A 590 10.55 -8.20 -0.56
N SER A 591 10.24 -7.28 0.35
CA SER A 591 8.95 -6.60 0.33
C SER A 591 9.00 -5.41 -0.62
N SER A 592 8.05 -5.34 -1.55
CA SER A 592 8.06 -4.37 -2.66
C SER A 592 6.70 -3.70 -2.88
N HIS A 593 5.80 -3.81 -1.92
CA HIS A 593 4.42 -3.32 -2.04
C HIS A 593 4.36 -1.78 -2.12
N ASN A 594 5.37 -1.10 -1.58
CA ASN A 594 5.56 0.34 -1.71
C ASN A 594 6.33 0.75 -2.97
N SER A 595 6.75 -0.18 -3.82
CA SER A 595 7.51 0.15 -5.04
C SER A 595 6.64 0.90 -6.04
N VAL A 596 7.09 2.07 -6.47
CA VAL A 596 6.44 2.88 -7.50
C VAL A 596 7.42 3.25 -8.62
N ARG A 597 6.88 3.53 -9.81
CA ARG A 597 7.65 4.07 -10.93
C ARG A 597 7.70 5.58 -10.92
N ILE A 598 8.89 6.12 -11.15
CA ILE A 598 9.10 7.55 -11.37
C ILE A 598 9.09 7.86 -12.86
N LEU A 599 8.00 8.47 -13.34
CA LEU A 599 7.79 8.77 -14.77
C LEU A 599 8.82 9.75 -15.37
N ALA A 600 9.45 10.57 -14.55
CA ALA A 600 10.32 11.67 -14.95
C ALA A 600 11.83 11.34 -15.00
N GLN A 601 12.26 10.22 -14.40
CA GLN A 601 13.68 9.93 -14.15
C GLN A 601 14.12 8.52 -14.58
N THR A 602 13.22 7.68 -15.09
CA THR A 602 13.63 6.37 -15.61
C THR A 602 14.40 6.54 -16.91
N ASP A 603 15.72 6.69 -16.81
CA ASP A 603 16.63 6.50 -17.94
C ASP A 603 16.51 5.04 -18.39
N PRO A 604 15.96 4.75 -19.59
CA PRO A 604 15.81 3.40 -20.08
C PRO A 604 17.14 2.63 -20.09
N LYS A 605 18.27 3.35 -20.28
CA LYS A 605 19.61 2.75 -20.22
C LYS A 605 20.00 2.32 -18.82
N ALA A 606 19.62 3.06 -17.77
CA ALA A 606 19.92 2.69 -16.40
C ALA A 606 19.17 1.40 -16.00
N ILE A 607 17.89 1.29 -16.36
CA ILE A 607 17.08 0.07 -16.15
C ILE A 607 17.70 -1.11 -16.90
N GLN A 608 18.02 -0.91 -18.18
CA GLN A 608 18.64 -1.95 -19.01
C GLN A 608 19.98 -2.41 -18.42
N THR A 609 20.84 -1.47 -18.03
CA THR A 609 22.14 -1.76 -17.41
C THR A 609 21.97 -2.57 -16.13
N LYS A 610 21.02 -2.19 -15.27
CA LYS A 610 20.74 -2.90 -14.02
C LYS A 610 20.22 -4.31 -14.26
N THR A 611 19.33 -4.46 -15.25
CA THR A 611 18.80 -5.76 -15.67
C THR A 611 19.94 -6.66 -16.13
N THR A 612 20.77 -6.19 -17.07
CA THR A 612 21.96 -6.92 -17.56
C THR A 612 22.92 -7.31 -16.43
N GLN A 613 23.14 -6.42 -15.45
CA GLN A 613 23.98 -6.71 -14.29
C GLN A 613 23.40 -7.87 -13.45
N LEU A 614 22.09 -7.86 -13.20
CA LEU A 614 21.41 -8.93 -12.48
C LEU A 614 21.45 -10.26 -13.25
N GLU A 615 21.28 -10.23 -14.57
CA GLU A 615 21.38 -11.45 -15.41
C GLU A 615 22.78 -12.06 -15.29
N SER A 616 23.83 -11.22 -15.42
CA SER A 616 25.22 -11.65 -15.27
C SER A 616 25.51 -12.23 -13.88
N CYS A 617 24.96 -11.63 -12.81
CA CYS A 617 25.12 -12.15 -11.45
C CYS A 617 24.42 -13.50 -11.28
N TRP A 618 23.21 -13.65 -11.83
CA TRP A 618 22.49 -14.92 -11.78
C TRP A 618 23.22 -16.03 -12.54
N GLU A 619 23.71 -15.77 -13.76
CA GLU A 619 24.49 -16.76 -14.53
C GLU A 619 25.72 -17.24 -13.74
N LYS A 620 26.40 -16.34 -13.01
CA LYS A 620 27.51 -16.71 -12.13
C LYS A 620 27.07 -17.60 -10.97
N ALA A 621 25.92 -17.30 -10.34
CA ALA A 621 25.35 -18.13 -9.29
C ALA A 621 25.02 -19.53 -9.81
N GLN A 622 24.40 -19.63 -10.98
CA GLN A 622 24.07 -20.90 -11.64
C GLN A 622 25.32 -21.74 -11.92
N ARG A 623 26.38 -21.15 -12.49
CA ARG A 623 27.66 -21.84 -12.73
C ARG A 623 28.27 -22.38 -11.43
N ARG A 624 28.19 -21.63 -10.33
CA ARG A 624 28.67 -22.10 -9.01
C ARG A 624 27.85 -23.27 -8.48
N SER A 625 26.54 -23.25 -8.69
CA SER A 625 25.66 -24.37 -8.31
C SER A 625 26.03 -25.65 -9.06
N HIS A 626 26.17 -25.57 -10.39
CA HIS A 626 26.58 -26.72 -11.22
C HIS A 626 27.96 -27.27 -10.83
N ASN A 627 28.92 -26.40 -10.52
CA ASN A 627 30.24 -26.84 -10.07
C ASN A 627 30.21 -27.59 -8.73
N ARG A 628 29.23 -27.28 -7.85
CA ARG A 628 29.06 -27.96 -6.55
C ARG A 628 28.38 -29.32 -6.68
N SER A 629 27.41 -29.46 -7.59
CA SER A 629 26.66 -30.71 -7.78
C SER A 629 27.44 -31.81 -8.49
N GLY A 630 28.66 -31.53 -8.97
CA GLY A 630 29.52 -32.52 -9.62
C GLY A 630 28.99 -33.06 -10.96
N SER A 631 27.90 -32.49 -11.50
CA SER A 631 27.30 -32.91 -12.77
C SER A 631 28.19 -32.51 -13.95
N ARG A 632 29.19 -33.33 -14.27
CA ARG A 632 29.85 -33.35 -15.58
C ARG A 632 29.01 -34.16 -16.55
N GLY A 633 28.05 -33.53 -17.24
CA GLY A 633 27.31 -34.18 -18.30
C GLY A 633 25.99 -33.50 -18.60
N GLY A 634 25.91 -32.86 -19.77
CA GLY A 634 24.71 -32.19 -20.26
C GLY A 634 25.11 -30.97 -21.07
N GLY A 635 25.43 -31.20 -22.34
CA GLY A 635 25.56 -30.10 -23.31
C GLY A 635 24.29 -29.24 -23.27
N ILE A 636 24.48 -27.95 -23.56
CA ILE A 636 23.41 -26.97 -23.73
C ILE A 636 22.34 -27.58 -24.67
N THR A 637 21.27 -28.13 -24.12
CA THR A 637 20.09 -28.47 -24.92
C THR A 637 19.47 -27.15 -25.34
N LYS A 638 19.40 -26.97 -26.65
CA LYS A 638 18.95 -25.77 -27.38
C LYS A 638 17.44 -25.58 -27.30
N GLU A 639 16.84 -25.85 -26.15
CA GLU A 639 15.44 -25.57 -25.83
C GLU A 639 15.40 -24.78 -24.54
N ASP A 640 15.92 -23.55 -24.61
CA ASP A 640 15.57 -22.54 -23.62
C ASP A 640 14.05 -22.30 -23.74
N PRO A 641 13.26 -22.43 -22.66
CA PRO A 641 11.95 -21.81 -22.63
C PRO A 641 12.15 -20.32 -22.97
N PRO A 642 11.25 -19.70 -23.75
CA PRO A 642 11.50 -18.41 -24.40
C PRO A 642 12.13 -17.44 -23.40
N ARG A 643 13.31 -16.89 -23.73
CA ARG A 643 14.12 -15.95 -22.92
C ARG A 643 13.22 -15.10 -22.02
N ARG A 644 12.85 -15.63 -20.86
CA ARG A 644 12.13 -14.86 -19.85
C ARG A 644 13.23 -13.95 -19.32
N ALA A 645 13.12 -12.66 -19.63
CA ALA A 645 13.97 -11.61 -19.06
C ALA A 645 14.18 -11.90 -17.57
N VAL A 646 15.36 -11.57 -17.00
CA VAL A 646 15.46 -11.57 -15.53
C VAL A 646 14.24 -10.80 -15.01
N TYR A 647 13.34 -11.53 -14.38
CA TYR A 647 12.21 -10.94 -13.70
C TYR A 647 12.84 -10.03 -12.64
N SER A 648 12.79 -8.71 -12.89
CA SER A 648 12.87 -7.77 -11.77
C SER A 648 11.74 -8.20 -10.83
N PRO A 649 11.96 -8.35 -9.53
CA PRO A 649 10.89 -8.69 -8.58
C PRO A 649 9.81 -7.61 -8.50
N TYR A 650 10.03 -6.51 -9.22
CA TYR A 650 9.13 -5.39 -9.44
C TYR A 650 8.54 -5.35 -10.87
N ALA A 651 8.98 -6.26 -11.75
CA ALA A 651 8.41 -6.40 -13.08
C ALA A 651 7.06 -7.10 -12.96
N ARG A 652 6.00 -6.27 -13.02
CA ARG A 652 4.59 -6.65 -13.12
C ARG A 652 4.13 -7.62 -12.02
N ASP A 653 3.68 -7.06 -10.90
CA ASP A 653 2.37 -7.52 -10.40
C ASP A 653 1.42 -7.36 -11.61
N PRO A 654 0.59 -8.35 -12.01
CA PRO A 654 -0.42 -8.14 -13.06
C PRO A 654 -1.01 -6.74 -12.93
N GLU A 655 -0.77 -5.97 -13.98
CA GLU A 655 -0.47 -4.55 -13.94
C GLU A 655 -1.54 -3.74 -13.23
N ILE A 656 -1.22 -3.11 -12.10
CA ILE A 656 -2.04 -2.00 -11.58
C ILE A 656 -2.25 -1.02 -12.75
N HIS A 657 -3.44 -1.02 -13.34
CA HIS A 657 -3.66 -0.38 -14.61
C HIS A 657 -3.95 1.10 -14.37
N ARG A 658 -3.02 1.96 -14.79
CA ARG A 658 -3.05 3.40 -14.47
C ARG A 658 -4.31 4.14 -14.91
N GLU A 659 -5.04 3.59 -15.88
CA GLU A 659 -6.26 4.20 -16.44
C GLU A 659 -7.52 3.86 -15.62
N ILE A 660 -7.46 2.85 -14.74
CA ILE A 660 -8.60 2.39 -13.94
C ILE A 660 -8.88 3.33 -12.76
N TYR A 661 -7.83 3.93 -12.18
CA TYR A 661 -7.91 4.66 -10.91
C TYR A 661 -7.91 6.19 -11.11
N PRO A 662 -8.57 6.95 -10.22
CA PRO A 662 -8.47 8.42 -10.15
C PRO A 662 -7.03 8.92 -10.16
N CYS A 663 -6.17 8.21 -9.41
CA CYS A 663 -4.78 8.51 -9.18
C CYS A 663 -4.01 7.20 -9.35
N ASN A 664 -2.94 7.20 -10.15
CA ASN A 664 -2.20 5.98 -10.43
C ASN A 664 -1.51 5.48 -9.14
N PRO A 665 -1.90 4.32 -8.57
CA PRO A 665 -1.33 3.86 -7.32
C PRO A 665 0.09 3.32 -7.43
N ALA A 666 0.55 3.01 -8.64
CA ALA A 666 1.84 2.40 -8.95
C ALA A 666 2.90 3.41 -9.47
N CYS A 667 2.56 4.69 -9.59
CA CYS A 667 3.49 5.72 -10.08
C CYS A 667 3.52 6.94 -9.16
N VAL A 668 4.68 7.59 -9.12
CA VAL A 668 4.83 8.94 -8.56
C VAL A 668 5.49 9.82 -9.61
N ASN A 669 4.91 10.99 -9.85
CA ASN A 669 5.56 12.00 -10.66
C ASN A 669 6.41 12.90 -9.75
N ILE A 670 7.71 13.01 -10.05
CA ILE A 670 8.66 13.89 -9.34
C ILE A 670 9.36 14.90 -10.26
N SER A 671 8.83 15.14 -11.46
CA SER A 671 9.23 16.30 -12.28
C SER A 671 9.17 17.60 -11.47
N ALA A 672 9.92 18.63 -11.86
CA ALA A 672 9.78 19.94 -11.23
C ALA A 672 8.32 20.41 -11.34
N GLY A 673 7.72 20.76 -10.20
CA GLY A 673 6.34 21.24 -10.14
C GLY A 673 5.27 20.18 -9.89
N VAL A 674 5.57 18.88 -9.72
CA VAL A 674 4.54 17.85 -9.44
C VAL A 674 4.65 17.25 -8.04
N ALA A 675 3.70 16.42 -7.61
CA ALA A 675 3.57 15.83 -6.26
C ALA A 675 4.84 15.73 -5.41
N GLY A 676 5.85 14.96 -5.85
CA GLY A 676 7.08 14.70 -5.08
C GLY A 676 8.21 15.71 -5.33
N ASN A 677 7.94 16.84 -6.00
CA ASN A 677 8.87 17.94 -6.24
C ASN A 677 8.11 19.23 -6.60
N CYS A 678 7.02 19.48 -5.88
CA CYS A 678 6.04 20.49 -6.26
C CYS A 678 6.54 21.90 -6.01
N ILE A 679 7.56 22.11 -5.17
CA ILE A 679 8.18 23.43 -4.98
C ILE A 679 9.60 23.42 -5.51
N SER A 680 9.91 24.35 -6.40
CA SER A 680 11.23 24.57 -7.00
C SER A 680 12.30 24.69 -5.93
N GLY A 681 13.47 24.07 -6.16
CA GLY A 681 14.58 24.08 -5.22
C GLY A 681 14.48 23.06 -4.08
N THR A 682 13.39 22.29 -3.96
CA THR A 682 13.28 21.17 -2.99
C THR A 682 13.72 19.81 -3.55
N GLN A 683 14.40 19.81 -4.70
CA GLN A 683 14.88 18.62 -5.38
C GLN A 683 15.84 17.82 -4.48
N GLY A 684 15.57 16.52 -4.29
CA GLY A 684 16.41 15.62 -3.49
C GLY A 684 16.10 15.59 -1.99
N VAL A 685 15.14 16.39 -1.50
CA VAL A 685 14.72 16.37 -0.09
C VAL A 685 14.03 15.06 0.32
N ASP A 686 13.42 14.33 -0.63
CA ASP A 686 12.84 12.99 -0.38
C ASP A 686 13.87 11.95 0.06
N LEU A 687 15.16 12.13 -0.27
CA LEU A 687 16.23 11.27 0.25
C LEU A 687 16.54 11.54 1.72
N ALA A 688 16.12 12.69 2.26
CA ALA A 688 16.36 13.11 3.65
C ALA A 688 15.10 13.02 4.52
N GLN A 689 13.91 13.04 3.93
CA GLN A 689 12.63 12.90 4.64
C GLN A 689 12.22 11.43 4.78
N GLY A 690 12.90 10.67 5.63
CA GLY A 690 12.33 9.48 6.29
C GLY A 690 11.89 8.29 5.42
N ALA A 691 12.17 8.25 4.11
CA ALA A 691 11.84 7.11 3.26
C ALA A 691 12.76 5.92 3.57
N CYS A 692 12.38 5.00 4.48
CA CYS A 692 13.28 3.94 4.96
C CYS A 692 14.66 4.46 5.44
N VAL A 693 14.79 5.78 5.63
CA VAL A 693 16.04 6.52 5.84
C VAL A 693 16.01 7.04 7.26
N SER A 694 17.00 6.60 8.02
CA SER A 694 17.18 6.98 9.43
C SER A 694 17.72 8.42 9.53
N GLY A 695 16.89 9.45 9.34
CA GLY A 695 17.28 10.85 9.56
C GLY A 695 18.07 11.54 8.43
N THR A 696 18.18 12.86 8.56
CA THR A 696 18.64 13.81 7.54
C THR A 696 20.15 13.81 7.34
N MET A 697 20.62 13.84 6.09
CA MET A 697 21.96 14.34 5.81
C MET A 697 21.99 15.86 6.06
N ALA A 698 22.84 16.33 6.96
CA ALA A 698 23.25 17.73 6.96
C ALA A 698 23.87 18.05 5.58
N PRO A 699 23.65 19.26 5.02
CA PRO A 699 24.35 19.66 3.81
C PRO A 699 25.84 19.74 4.15
N GLN A 700 26.61 18.70 3.83
CA GLN A 700 28.05 18.77 3.92
C GLN A 700 28.51 19.80 2.89
N THR A 701 28.93 20.96 3.38
CA THR A 701 29.82 21.87 2.67
C THR A 701 30.93 21.05 2.06
N ARG A 702 31.16 21.20 0.74
CA ARG A 702 32.26 20.58 -0.02
C ARG A 702 33.57 20.59 0.77
N SER A 703 33.84 19.54 1.54
CA SER A 703 35.17 19.24 2.05
C SER A 703 35.75 18.15 1.17
N LYS A 704 36.86 18.46 0.52
CA LYS A 704 37.62 17.58 -0.38
C LYS A 704 38.11 16.33 0.38
N GLY A 705 37.29 15.29 0.45
CA GLY A 705 37.68 13.94 0.87
C GLY A 705 37.42 12.97 -0.28
N LYS A 706 38.48 12.43 -0.87
CA LYS A 706 38.43 11.52 -2.03
C LYS A 706 37.63 10.25 -1.70
N SER A 707 36.40 10.13 -2.20
CA SER A 707 35.74 8.84 -2.42
C SER A 707 35.83 8.50 -3.90
N PHE A 708 36.41 7.36 -4.20
CA PHE A 708 36.66 6.85 -5.55
C PHE A 708 35.33 6.47 -6.22
N CYS A 709 34.80 7.36 -7.05
CA CYS A 709 33.90 7.04 -8.15
C CYS A 709 34.56 7.50 -9.45
N SER A 710 35.25 6.59 -10.14
CA SER A 710 35.66 6.83 -11.53
C SER A 710 34.43 6.71 -12.44
N GLY A 711 33.82 7.85 -12.75
CA GLY A 711 32.89 8.04 -13.86
C GLY A 711 33.48 9.11 -14.78
N ILE A 712 33.76 8.72 -16.01
CA ILE A 712 34.49 9.49 -17.03
C ILE A 712 33.70 10.77 -17.36
N ALA A 713 34.34 11.93 -17.15
CA ALA A 713 33.87 13.23 -17.62
C ALA A 713 34.28 13.41 -19.08
N GLY A 714 33.29 13.59 -19.98
CA GLY A 714 33.51 14.05 -21.35
C GLY A 714 33.26 15.56 -21.42
N CYS A 715 34.32 16.32 -21.72
CA CYS A 715 34.28 17.76 -21.96
C CYS A 715 33.37 18.11 -23.15
N GLY A 716 32.57 19.16 -22.99
CA GLY A 716 32.02 19.91 -24.11
C GLY A 716 33.11 20.77 -24.75
N MET A 717 33.11 20.82 -26.07
CA MET A 717 33.76 21.86 -26.87
C MET A 717 32.67 22.54 -27.70
N SER A 718 32.70 23.86 -27.67
CA SER A 718 31.90 24.77 -28.49
C SER A 718 31.90 24.42 -29.97
N LEU A 719 30.75 24.63 -30.61
CA LEU A 719 30.55 25.72 -31.57
C LEU A 719 29.12 26.24 -31.42
#